data_AF-A0A6J3JGE6-F1
#
_entry.id   AF-A0A6J3JGE6-F1
#
_cell.length_a   1.000
_cell.length_b   1.000
_cell.length_c   1.000
_cell.angle_alpha   90.00
_cell.angle_beta   90.00
_cell.angle_gamma   90.00
#
_symmetry.space_group_name_H-M   'P 1'
#
loop_
_entity.id
_entity.type
_entity.pdbx_description
1 polymer ?
#
loop_
_entity_poly.entity_id
_entity_poly.type
_entity_poly.pdbx_seq_one_letter_code
_entity_poly.pdbx_strand_id
1 'polypeptide(L)'
;MGPHRAAGATLRGGPGLGLAGEPGLTVSPLPAVLGGVEVRWCTISDPEQQKCSDMSKAFREAGIQPSLLCVQGTSANHCIQLIAAQEADAITLDGGAIYEAGEEHGLKPVVGELYDQEVGTSYYAVAVVKRSSHVTINTLKGMKSCHTGINRTVGWNVPVGYLVDSGRLSVMGCDVLKAVSNYFGGSCVPGAGETGYAESLCSLCRGDSSGEGVCDKSPLERYYDYSGAFRCLAEGAGDVAFVKHSTVLENTDGKTLPSWGQALLSQDFKLLCRDGSWADVTEWRQCHLARVPAHAVVVRADTDGGLIFRLLNEGQRLFSHEGSSFQMFSSEAYGQKNLLFKDSTSELVPIATQTYEAWLGHEYLHAMKGLLCDPNPEDKSNSYFVVAVVKRDSSHAFTLDELRGKRSCHAGFGSPAGWDIPVGVLIRRGFIRPKDCDVLTAVSKFFNASCVPVNNPKNYPSSLCALCVGDEQGGNKCVGNSQERYYGYSGAFRCLVENAGDVAFVRHTTVFDNTNGHNSEPWAAELRSEDYELLCPNGARAEVSQFVACNLAQIPPHAVMVRPDTNIFTVYGLLDKAQDLFGDDYNKNGFKMFDSSNYHGQDLLFKDATVRAVPVGEKTTYRDWLGLDYVAALEGMLSQQCSDAGRTGPPCRLPGAIQTPSPQNFAGVGGWGCCGSGEPGGGPVHSSPGGVSRDTAVQGGQEPGRDSRQTWVMSVNAQSSGAERI
;
A
#
# COMPACT_ATOMS: atom_id res chain seq x y z
N MET A 1 -70.46 -4.06 -10.71
CA MET A 1 -70.98 -2.80 -11.29
C MET A 1 -71.11 -1.79 -10.16
N GLY A 2 -70.83 -0.50 -10.37
CA GLY A 2 -71.03 0.58 -9.38
C GLY A 2 -72.41 1.25 -9.50
N PRO A 3 -72.59 2.56 -9.15
CA PRO A 3 -71.56 3.52 -8.74
C PRO A 3 -71.96 4.63 -7.69
N HIS A 4 -71.03 5.58 -7.48
CA HIS A 4 -71.19 7.02 -7.13
C HIS A 4 -71.71 7.56 -5.77
N ARG A 5 -70.76 8.12 -5.01
CA ARG A 5 -70.64 9.54 -4.56
C ARG A 5 -71.88 10.39 -4.18
N ALA A 6 -71.97 10.68 -2.87
CA ALA A 6 -71.71 12.01 -2.24
C ALA A 6 -72.74 13.18 -2.23
N ALA A 7 -72.54 14.01 -1.19
CA ALA A 7 -72.98 15.40 -0.96
C ALA A 7 -74.38 15.70 -0.37
N GLY A 8 -74.39 16.53 0.67
CA GLY A 8 -75.56 17.16 1.32
C GLY A 8 -75.09 18.03 2.49
N ALA A 9 -75.52 19.30 2.57
CA ALA A 9 -75.01 20.26 3.56
C ALA A 9 -76.05 21.35 3.88
N THR A 10 -76.05 21.86 5.12
CA THR A 10 -76.84 23.04 5.52
C THR A 10 -76.19 23.83 6.66
N LEU A 11 -76.48 25.13 6.74
CA LEU A 11 -75.84 26.11 7.64
C LEU A 11 -76.76 26.58 8.78
N ARG A 12 -76.18 27.02 9.91
CA ARG A 12 -76.27 28.41 10.46
C ARG A 12 -75.99 28.47 11.98
N GLY A 13 -75.36 29.56 12.44
CA GLY A 13 -75.40 30.00 13.85
C GLY A 13 -74.07 30.56 14.40
N GLY A 14 -73.92 31.89 14.42
CA GLY A 14 -72.97 32.60 15.31
C GLY A 14 -73.71 33.15 16.54
N PRO A 15 -73.10 34.04 17.38
CA PRO A 15 -71.88 34.83 17.16
C PRO A 15 -70.74 34.47 18.14
N GLY A 16 -69.65 35.25 18.14
CA GLY A 16 -68.58 35.15 19.14
C GLY A 16 -67.87 36.49 19.41
N LEU A 17 -67.15 36.56 20.53
CA LEU A 17 -66.18 37.60 20.93
C LEU A 17 -65.53 37.18 22.27
N GLY A 18 -64.22 37.39 22.47
CA GLY A 18 -63.59 37.27 23.81
C GLY A 18 -62.30 36.44 23.95
N LEU A 19 -61.19 36.96 23.42
CA LEU A 19 -59.82 36.96 23.99
C LEU A 19 -59.31 35.75 24.83
N ALA A 20 -58.39 35.00 24.20
CA ALA A 20 -57.08 34.53 24.69
C ALA A 20 -56.86 34.08 26.17
N GLY A 21 -56.43 32.81 26.33
CA GLY A 21 -55.76 32.27 27.51
C GLY A 21 -55.54 30.75 27.38
N GLU A 22 -54.30 30.26 27.53
CA GLU A 22 -53.98 28.84 27.40
C GLU A 22 -54.33 28.00 28.65
N PRO A 23 -54.71 26.73 28.44
CA PRO A 23 -54.37 25.65 29.36
C PRO A 23 -53.58 24.53 28.67
N GLY A 24 -52.50 24.08 29.31
CA GLY A 24 -51.64 23.01 28.79
C GLY A 24 -52.27 21.61 28.85
N LEU A 25 -51.73 20.67 28.06
CA LEU A 25 -52.15 19.27 28.04
C LEU A 25 -51.12 18.36 28.71
N THR A 26 -51.59 17.46 29.57
CA THR A 26 -50.74 16.52 30.32
C THR A 26 -50.18 15.43 29.41
N VAL A 27 -48.86 15.29 29.35
CA VAL A 27 -48.18 14.18 28.65
C VAL A 27 -48.12 12.97 29.56
N SER A 28 -48.83 11.89 29.20
CA SER A 28 -48.59 10.56 29.77
C SER A 28 -47.21 10.05 29.32
N PRO A 29 -46.35 9.52 30.21
CA PRO A 29 -45.07 8.97 29.80
C PRO A 29 -45.28 7.72 28.94
N LEU A 30 -44.87 7.80 27.68
CA LEU A 30 -44.62 6.60 26.87
C LEU A 30 -43.51 5.77 27.55
N PRO A 31 -43.57 4.43 27.50
CA PRO A 31 -42.45 3.62 27.95
C PRO A 31 -41.22 3.97 27.12
N ALA A 32 -40.10 4.25 27.79
CA ALA A 32 -38.85 4.52 27.11
C ALA A 32 -38.47 3.31 26.25
N VAL A 33 -38.21 3.54 24.96
CA VAL A 33 -37.65 2.51 24.09
C VAL A 33 -36.24 2.24 24.57
N LEU A 34 -36.09 1.16 25.33
CA LEU A 34 -34.80 0.52 25.53
C LEU A 34 -34.37 -0.02 24.16
N GLY A 35 -33.57 0.78 23.44
CA GLY A 35 -32.94 0.36 22.21
C GLY A 35 -31.97 -0.77 22.52
N GLY A 36 -32.46 -2.01 22.42
CA GLY A 36 -31.62 -3.19 22.46
C GLY A 36 -30.59 -3.09 21.34
N VAL A 37 -29.33 -3.40 21.65
CA VAL A 37 -28.34 -3.58 20.59
C VAL A 37 -28.73 -4.84 19.83
N GLU A 38 -28.80 -4.75 18.51
CA GLU A 38 -29.07 -5.88 17.61
C GLU A 38 -27.83 -6.12 16.73
N VAL A 39 -27.67 -7.33 16.20
CA VAL A 39 -26.56 -7.69 15.29
C VAL A 39 -27.13 -8.18 13.97
N ARG A 40 -26.91 -7.41 12.90
CA ARG A 40 -27.35 -7.77 11.55
C ARG A 40 -26.24 -8.54 10.83
N TRP A 41 -26.41 -9.84 10.72
CA TRP A 41 -25.55 -10.71 9.94
C TRP A 41 -25.87 -10.58 8.44
N CYS A 42 -24.86 -10.45 7.60
CA CYS A 42 -25.03 -10.42 6.15
C CYS A 42 -24.83 -11.81 5.55
N THR A 43 -25.74 -12.21 4.65
CA THR A 43 -25.73 -13.49 3.93
C THR A 43 -25.65 -13.25 2.42
N ILE A 44 -25.13 -14.22 1.66
CA ILE A 44 -24.86 -14.09 0.22
C ILE A 44 -25.68 -15.07 -0.65
N SER A 45 -26.60 -15.85 -0.06
CA SER A 45 -27.47 -16.79 -0.78
C SER A 45 -28.75 -17.14 0.00
N ASP A 46 -29.80 -17.60 -0.70
CA ASP A 46 -31.08 -17.97 -0.05
C ASP A 46 -30.94 -19.09 1.01
N PRO A 47 -30.16 -20.17 0.80
CA PRO A 47 -29.98 -21.22 1.82
C PRO A 47 -29.20 -20.71 3.04
N GLU A 48 -28.31 -19.73 2.86
CA GLU A 48 -27.59 -19.09 3.94
C GLU A 48 -28.47 -18.13 4.74
N GLN A 49 -29.34 -17.36 4.05
CA GLN A 49 -30.38 -16.55 4.68
C GLN A 49 -31.37 -17.41 5.49
N GLN A 50 -31.70 -18.61 4.99
CA GLN A 50 -32.50 -19.58 5.74
C GLN A 50 -31.74 -20.12 6.97
N LYS A 51 -30.48 -20.57 6.82
CA LYS A 51 -29.65 -21.01 7.97
C LYS A 51 -29.48 -19.90 9.01
N CYS A 52 -29.31 -18.65 8.59
CA CYS A 52 -29.24 -17.49 9.49
C CYS A 52 -30.56 -17.27 10.23
N SER A 53 -31.69 -17.39 9.53
CA SER A 53 -33.03 -17.23 10.12
C SER A 53 -33.31 -18.30 11.18
N ASP A 54 -32.92 -19.54 10.92
CA ASP A 54 -33.01 -20.64 11.88
C ASP A 54 -32.04 -20.46 13.06
N MET A 55 -30.82 -19.96 12.81
CA MET A 55 -29.86 -19.60 13.87
C MET A 55 -30.40 -18.48 14.77
N SER A 56 -30.97 -17.42 14.20
CA SER A 56 -31.63 -16.33 14.93
C SER A 56 -32.78 -16.83 15.80
N LYS A 57 -33.58 -17.78 15.28
CA LYS A 57 -34.65 -18.42 16.03
C LYS A 57 -34.09 -19.26 17.19
N ALA A 58 -33.12 -20.14 16.93
CA ALA A 58 -32.52 -21.01 17.95
C ALA A 58 -31.85 -20.20 19.08
N PHE A 59 -31.12 -19.13 18.74
CA PHE A 59 -30.51 -18.22 19.71
C PHE A 59 -31.58 -17.55 20.60
N ARG A 60 -32.68 -17.10 20.00
CA ARG A 60 -33.80 -16.45 20.69
C ARG A 60 -34.58 -17.41 21.60
N GLU A 61 -34.78 -18.66 21.16
CA GLU A 61 -35.41 -19.71 21.95
C GLU A 61 -34.52 -20.17 23.12
N ALA A 62 -33.19 -20.11 22.97
CA ALA A 62 -32.22 -20.31 24.05
C ALA A 62 -31.99 -19.07 24.95
N GLY A 63 -32.59 -17.92 24.63
CA GLY A 63 -32.48 -16.68 25.40
C GLY A 63 -31.17 -15.90 25.22
N ILE A 64 -30.35 -16.24 24.22
CA ILE A 64 -29.08 -15.57 23.90
C ILE A 64 -29.34 -14.09 23.54
N GLN A 65 -28.42 -13.20 23.93
CA GLN A 65 -28.48 -11.77 23.64
C GLN A 65 -27.11 -11.27 23.14
N PRO A 66 -27.03 -10.25 22.26
CA PRO A 66 -28.12 -9.49 21.62
C PRO A 66 -28.95 -10.31 20.63
N SER A 67 -30.02 -9.70 20.08
CA SER A 67 -30.77 -10.28 18.97
C SER A 67 -29.93 -10.38 17.69
N LEU A 68 -30.03 -11.54 17.01
CA LEU A 68 -29.46 -11.76 15.69
C LEU A 68 -30.52 -11.50 14.62
N LEU A 69 -30.19 -10.69 13.62
CA LEU A 69 -31.01 -10.44 12.42
C LEU A 69 -30.20 -10.81 11.16
N CYS A 70 -30.90 -11.05 10.04
CA CYS A 70 -30.30 -11.58 8.81
C CYS A 70 -30.62 -10.67 7.61
N VAL A 71 -29.59 -10.04 7.06
CA VAL A 71 -29.65 -9.15 5.89
C VAL A 71 -29.08 -9.90 4.69
N GLN A 72 -29.79 -9.90 3.56
CA GLN A 72 -29.36 -10.64 2.37
C GLN A 72 -28.70 -9.71 1.36
N GLY A 73 -27.39 -9.90 1.14
CA GLY A 73 -26.65 -9.34 0.02
C GLY A 73 -26.66 -10.28 -1.20
N THR A 74 -25.94 -9.88 -2.25
CA THR A 74 -25.82 -10.66 -3.50
C THR A 74 -24.42 -11.24 -3.73
N SER A 75 -23.44 -10.85 -2.91
CA SER A 75 -22.05 -11.33 -2.91
C SER A 75 -21.37 -10.90 -1.61
N ALA A 76 -20.18 -11.46 -1.33
CA ALA A 76 -19.37 -11.04 -0.19
C ALA A 76 -19.04 -9.53 -0.26
N ASN A 77 -18.66 -9.02 -1.42
CA ASN A 77 -18.33 -7.61 -1.65
C ASN A 77 -19.56 -6.69 -1.52
N HIS A 78 -20.76 -7.14 -1.91
CA HIS A 78 -21.99 -6.40 -1.59
C HIS A 78 -22.25 -6.39 -0.07
N CYS A 79 -22.02 -7.50 0.64
CA CYS A 79 -22.12 -7.51 2.10
C CYS A 79 -21.08 -6.62 2.80
N ILE A 80 -19.84 -6.53 2.28
CA ILE A 80 -18.82 -5.58 2.74
C ILE A 80 -19.35 -4.14 2.58
N GLN A 81 -19.93 -3.80 1.43
CA GLN A 81 -20.54 -2.50 1.16
C GLN A 81 -21.74 -2.21 2.09
N LEU A 82 -22.63 -3.18 2.34
CA LEU A 82 -23.75 -3.05 3.28
C LEU A 82 -23.27 -2.84 4.73
N ILE A 83 -22.17 -3.47 5.14
CA ILE A 83 -21.58 -3.27 6.47
C ILE A 83 -20.97 -1.87 6.57
N ALA A 84 -20.24 -1.41 5.54
CA ALA A 84 -19.69 -0.06 5.48
C ALA A 84 -20.81 1.02 5.47
N ALA A 85 -21.91 0.78 4.75
CA ALA A 85 -23.09 1.64 4.69
C ALA A 85 -23.98 1.63 5.96
N GLN A 86 -23.60 0.84 6.98
CA GLN A 86 -24.38 0.62 8.21
C GLN A 86 -25.74 -0.05 8.00
N GLU A 87 -25.95 -0.76 6.89
CA GLU A 87 -27.16 -1.55 6.59
C GLU A 87 -27.10 -2.97 7.16
N ALA A 88 -25.88 -3.54 7.26
CA ALA A 88 -25.56 -4.74 8.03
C ALA A 88 -24.45 -4.45 9.06
N ASP A 89 -24.06 -5.44 9.87
CA ASP A 89 -23.04 -5.28 10.93
C ASP A 89 -21.88 -6.29 10.86
N ALA A 90 -22.13 -7.54 10.42
CA ALA A 90 -21.13 -8.62 10.42
C ALA A 90 -21.27 -9.61 9.25
N ILE A 91 -20.16 -10.16 8.77
CA ILE A 91 -20.08 -11.30 7.82
C ILE A 91 -18.77 -12.08 7.99
N THR A 92 -18.79 -13.40 7.74
CA THR A 92 -17.57 -14.24 7.68
C THR A 92 -16.91 -14.14 6.30
N LEU A 93 -15.64 -13.72 6.24
CA LEU A 93 -14.86 -13.53 5.00
C LEU A 93 -13.62 -14.43 4.97
N ASP A 94 -13.11 -14.75 3.78
CA ASP A 94 -11.82 -15.41 3.58
C ASP A 94 -10.65 -14.41 3.60
N GLY A 95 -9.40 -14.89 3.62
CA GLY A 95 -8.22 -14.01 3.67
C GLY A 95 -8.11 -12.97 2.53
N GLY A 96 -8.64 -13.26 1.34
CA GLY A 96 -8.73 -12.30 0.23
C GLY A 96 -9.81 -11.24 0.47
N ALA A 97 -11.04 -11.65 0.77
CA ALA A 97 -12.11 -10.70 1.06
C ALA A 97 -11.88 -9.90 2.36
N ILE A 98 -11.14 -10.43 3.34
CA ILE A 98 -10.67 -9.68 4.53
C ILE A 98 -9.65 -8.60 4.13
N TYR A 99 -8.79 -8.86 3.14
CA TYR A 99 -7.85 -7.88 2.61
C TYR A 99 -8.60 -6.73 1.94
N GLU A 100 -9.51 -7.04 1.01
CA GLU A 100 -10.35 -6.06 0.30
C GLU A 100 -11.21 -5.23 1.28
N ALA A 101 -11.87 -5.89 2.24
CA ALA A 101 -12.67 -5.24 3.28
C ALA A 101 -11.85 -4.32 4.20
N GLY A 102 -10.57 -4.66 4.43
CA GLY A 102 -9.64 -3.86 5.24
C GLY A 102 -9.12 -2.64 4.49
N GLU A 103 -8.57 -2.83 3.28
CA GLU A 103 -7.93 -1.77 2.50
C GLU A 103 -8.96 -0.79 1.90
N GLU A 104 -10.04 -1.28 1.28
CA GLU A 104 -11.02 -0.41 0.58
C GLU A 104 -12.09 0.17 1.51
N HIS A 105 -12.47 -0.59 2.55
CA HIS A 105 -13.66 -0.30 3.37
C HIS A 105 -13.37 -0.09 4.87
N GLY A 106 -12.11 -0.24 5.33
CA GLY A 106 -11.74 0.01 6.72
C GLY A 106 -12.42 -0.91 7.74
N LEU A 107 -12.84 -2.11 7.33
CA LEU A 107 -13.46 -3.10 8.20
C LEU A 107 -12.38 -3.92 8.95
N LYS A 108 -12.72 -4.45 10.13
CA LYS A 108 -11.81 -5.20 11.00
C LYS A 108 -12.30 -6.64 11.25
N PRO A 109 -11.40 -7.65 11.26
CA PRO A 109 -11.73 -8.99 11.72
C PRO A 109 -11.78 -9.03 13.26
N VAL A 110 -12.82 -9.67 13.82
CA VAL A 110 -13.08 -9.69 15.28
C VAL A 110 -13.20 -11.09 15.89
N VAL A 111 -13.61 -12.09 15.10
CA VAL A 111 -13.71 -13.49 15.52
C VAL A 111 -13.16 -14.36 14.40
N GLY A 112 -12.26 -15.30 14.70
CA GLY A 112 -11.65 -16.19 13.73
C GLY A 112 -12.20 -17.62 13.82
N GLU A 113 -12.26 -18.31 12.69
CA GLU A 113 -12.53 -19.76 12.66
C GLU A 113 -11.31 -20.57 13.11
N LEU A 114 -11.53 -21.57 13.96
CA LEU A 114 -10.59 -22.63 14.29
C LEU A 114 -11.01 -23.89 13.51
N TYR A 115 -10.06 -24.53 12.83
CA TYR A 115 -10.33 -25.78 12.10
C TYR A 115 -9.78 -27.01 12.83
N ASP A 116 -8.53 -26.94 13.30
CA ASP A 116 -7.79 -28.02 13.95
C ASP A 116 -7.03 -27.47 15.17
N GLN A 117 -6.92 -28.27 16.23
CA GLN A 117 -6.20 -27.90 17.45
C GLN A 117 -4.67 -27.81 17.24
N GLU A 118 -4.08 -28.50 16.26
CA GLU A 118 -2.63 -28.41 16.01
C GLU A 118 -2.19 -27.18 15.20
N VAL A 119 -3.07 -26.64 14.34
CA VAL A 119 -2.76 -25.54 13.40
C VAL A 119 -3.53 -24.25 13.72
N GLY A 120 -4.60 -24.36 14.51
CA GLY A 120 -5.39 -23.27 15.04
C GLY A 120 -6.16 -22.52 13.97
N THR A 121 -6.08 -21.18 14.02
CA THR A 121 -6.75 -20.26 13.09
C THR A 121 -5.95 -20.01 11.80
N SER A 122 -5.22 -21.03 11.32
CA SER A 122 -4.34 -20.86 10.15
C SER A 122 -3.98 -22.19 9.49
N TYR A 123 -3.46 -22.08 8.27
CA TYR A 123 -2.78 -23.17 7.57
C TYR A 123 -1.64 -22.59 6.74
N TYR A 124 -0.56 -23.35 6.58
CA TYR A 124 0.65 -22.87 5.92
C TYR A 124 0.69 -23.28 4.45
N ALA A 125 0.98 -22.31 3.58
CA ALA A 125 1.21 -22.50 2.16
C ALA A 125 2.67 -22.92 1.93
N VAL A 126 2.90 -24.04 1.25
CA VAL A 126 4.24 -24.57 0.99
C VAL A 126 4.45 -24.89 -0.50
N ALA A 127 5.69 -24.73 -0.95
CA ALA A 127 6.14 -25.30 -2.22
C ALA A 127 6.85 -26.64 -1.93
N VAL A 128 6.39 -27.71 -2.56
CA VAL A 128 6.89 -29.08 -2.39
C VAL A 128 7.59 -29.54 -3.65
N VAL A 129 8.72 -30.22 -3.50
CA VAL A 129 9.45 -30.91 -4.60
C VAL A 129 9.80 -32.34 -4.20
N LYS A 130 10.11 -33.21 -5.16
CA LYS A 130 10.71 -34.52 -4.88
C LYS A 130 12.09 -34.36 -4.25
N ARG A 131 12.48 -35.24 -3.32
CA ARG A 131 13.77 -35.14 -2.61
C ARG A 131 14.98 -35.19 -3.56
N SER A 132 14.87 -35.94 -4.65
CA SER A 132 15.83 -36.05 -5.75
C SER A 132 15.96 -34.79 -6.63
N SER A 133 15.08 -33.79 -6.47
CA SER A 133 15.16 -32.53 -7.22
C SER A 133 16.21 -31.58 -6.62
N HIS A 134 16.95 -30.88 -7.48
CA HIS A 134 17.86 -29.80 -7.07
C HIS A 134 17.23 -28.40 -7.21
N VAL A 135 15.93 -28.31 -7.46
CA VAL A 135 15.18 -27.05 -7.53
C VAL A 135 15.13 -26.38 -6.15
N THR A 136 15.44 -25.09 -6.09
CA THR A 136 15.21 -24.18 -4.95
C THR A 136 14.12 -23.17 -5.29
N ILE A 137 13.65 -22.38 -4.31
CA ILE A 137 12.69 -21.29 -4.57
C ILE A 137 13.24 -20.22 -5.55
N ASN A 138 14.57 -20.16 -5.70
CA ASN A 138 15.27 -19.20 -6.55
C ASN A 138 15.44 -19.70 -8.00
N THR A 139 15.23 -20.99 -8.25
CA THR A 139 15.45 -21.65 -9.56
C THR A 139 14.14 -22.22 -10.12
N LEU A 140 13.02 -21.53 -9.90
CA LEU A 140 11.70 -21.96 -10.40
C LEU A 140 11.43 -21.59 -11.86
N LYS A 141 12.17 -20.61 -12.41
CA LYS A 141 12.03 -20.18 -13.81
C LYS A 141 12.40 -21.33 -14.76
N GLY A 142 11.49 -21.64 -15.69
CA GLY A 142 11.61 -22.73 -16.65
C GLY A 142 11.24 -24.12 -16.09
N MET A 143 10.97 -24.26 -14.80
CA MET A 143 10.50 -25.53 -14.21
C MET A 143 9.01 -25.74 -14.50
N LYS A 144 8.53 -26.98 -14.37
CA LYS A 144 7.12 -27.34 -14.51
C LYS A 144 6.38 -27.24 -13.18
N SER A 145 5.18 -26.64 -13.14
CA SER A 145 4.48 -26.35 -11.87
C SER A 145 3.06 -26.92 -11.76
N CYS A 146 2.70 -27.33 -10.54
CA CYS A 146 1.38 -27.87 -10.19
C CYS A 146 0.67 -26.93 -9.21
N HIS A 147 -0.52 -26.46 -9.58
CA HIS A 147 -1.31 -25.49 -8.82
C HIS A 147 -2.69 -26.05 -8.49
N THR A 148 -3.27 -25.70 -7.33
CA THR A 148 -4.62 -26.17 -6.93
C THR A 148 -5.77 -25.57 -7.75
N GLY A 149 -5.45 -24.64 -8.66
CA GLY A 149 -6.37 -23.90 -9.52
C GLY A 149 -6.20 -22.38 -9.43
N ILE A 150 -6.67 -21.67 -10.47
CA ILE A 150 -6.60 -20.21 -10.58
C ILE A 150 -7.37 -19.52 -9.44
N ASN A 151 -6.82 -18.40 -8.94
CA ASN A 151 -7.37 -17.60 -7.83
C ASN A 151 -7.62 -18.41 -6.53
N ARG A 152 -6.87 -19.49 -6.31
CA ARG A 152 -6.82 -20.22 -5.02
C ARG A 152 -5.73 -19.64 -4.13
N THR A 153 -6.03 -19.43 -2.86
CA THR A 153 -5.12 -18.82 -1.88
C THR A 153 -3.71 -19.42 -1.86
N VAL A 154 -3.60 -20.75 -1.72
CA VAL A 154 -2.32 -21.46 -1.59
C VAL A 154 -1.72 -21.89 -2.92
N GLY A 155 -2.55 -22.33 -3.87
CA GLY A 155 -2.08 -22.82 -5.16
C GLY A 155 -1.79 -21.71 -6.19
N TRP A 156 -2.29 -20.49 -5.99
CA TRP A 156 -2.14 -19.39 -6.93
C TRP A 156 -1.71 -18.11 -6.23
N ASN A 157 -2.52 -17.56 -5.32
CA ASN A 157 -2.33 -16.21 -4.79
C ASN A 157 -0.98 -16.06 -4.06
N VAL A 158 -0.75 -16.89 -3.02
CA VAL A 158 0.51 -16.87 -2.27
C VAL A 158 1.75 -17.11 -3.14
N PRO A 159 1.86 -18.18 -3.95
CA PRO A 159 3.07 -18.46 -4.70
C PRO A 159 3.34 -17.47 -5.85
N VAL A 160 2.30 -17.04 -6.58
CA VAL A 160 2.47 -16.03 -7.65
C VAL A 160 2.80 -14.68 -7.03
N GLY A 161 2.05 -14.26 -6.01
CA GLY A 161 2.28 -13.03 -5.27
C GLY A 161 3.68 -12.93 -4.67
N TYR A 162 4.15 -13.98 -3.99
CA TYR A 162 5.52 -14.07 -3.47
C TYR A 162 6.57 -13.98 -4.59
N LEU A 163 6.33 -14.58 -5.76
CA LEU A 163 7.26 -14.48 -6.89
C LEU A 163 7.34 -13.05 -7.45
N VAL A 164 6.22 -12.30 -7.48
CA VAL A 164 6.22 -10.89 -7.92
C VAL A 164 6.85 -9.97 -6.88
N ASP A 165 6.38 -10.00 -5.63
CA ASP A 165 6.88 -9.19 -4.52
C ASP A 165 8.39 -9.36 -4.30
N SER A 166 8.86 -10.61 -4.36
CA SER A 166 10.29 -10.92 -4.20
C SER A 166 11.14 -10.68 -5.47
N GLY A 167 10.58 -10.03 -6.50
CA GLY A 167 11.29 -9.61 -7.71
C GLY A 167 11.72 -10.75 -8.66
N ARG A 168 11.18 -11.96 -8.47
CA ARG A 168 11.47 -13.14 -9.31
C ARG A 168 10.60 -13.19 -10.56
N LEU A 169 9.41 -12.61 -10.51
CA LEU A 169 8.41 -12.59 -11.57
C LEU A 169 8.00 -11.15 -11.94
N SER A 170 8.50 -10.64 -13.06
CA SER A 170 8.10 -9.32 -13.56
C SER A 170 6.76 -9.38 -14.28
N VAL A 171 5.74 -8.70 -13.75
CA VAL A 171 4.46 -8.48 -14.43
C VAL A 171 4.54 -7.16 -15.22
N MET A 172 4.13 -7.17 -16.49
CA MET A 172 3.99 -5.97 -17.32
C MET A 172 2.55 -5.91 -17.86
N GLY A 173 1.98 -4.70 -17.94
CA GLY A 173 0.58 -4.53 -18.36
C GLY A 173 -0.45 -5.20 -17.44
N CYS A 174 -0.06 -5.47 -16.18
CA CYS A 174 -0.87 -6.15 -15.17
C CYS A 174 -1.35 -7.56 -15.53
N ASP A 175 -0.81 -8.13 -16.61
CA ASP A 175 -1.15 -9.47 -17.09
C ASP A 175 -0.33 -10.53 -16.31
N VAL A 176 -0.79 -10.80 -15.09
CA VAL A 176 -0.21 -11.81 -14.20
C VAL A 176 -0.22 -13.20 -14.86
N LEU A 177 -1.24 -13.51 -15.65
CA LEU A 177 -1.36 -14.80 -16.36
C LEU A 177 -0.26 -14.96 -17.41
N LYS A 178 -0.01 -13.93 -18.22
CA LYS A 178 1.13 -13.86 -19.17
C LYS A 178 2.47 -13.97 -18.46
N ALA A 179 2.63 -13.30 -17.33
CA ALA A 179 3.87 -13.35 -16.56
C ALA A 179 4.15 -14.79 -16.09
N VAL A 180 3.18 -15.43 -15.44
CA VAL A 180 3.27 -16.83 -14.96
C VAL A 180 3.49 -17.80 -16.14
N SER A 181 2.72 -17.63 -17.22
CA SER A 181 2.80 -18.42 -18.46
C SER A 181 4.18 -18.40 -19.12
N ASN A 182 4.93 -17.30 -18.99
CA ASN A 182 6.28 -17.13 -19.50
C ASN A 182 7.39 -17.48 -18.49
N TYR A 183 7.03 -17.68 -17.20
CA TYR A 183 7.97 -17.94 -16.13
C TYR A 183 8.21 -19.43 -15.92
N PHE A 184 7.15 -20.24 -15.90
CA PHE A 184 7.25 -21.69 -15.83
C PHE A 184 7.40 -22.29 -17.24
N GLY A 185 8.04 -23.46 -17.35
CA GLY A 185 8.19 -24.19 -18.62
C GLY A 185 6.92 -24.91 -19.09
N GLY A 186 5.86 -24.85 -18.27
CA GLY A 186 4.56 -25.49 -18.43
C GLY A 186 3.92 -25.66 -17.07
N SER A 187 2.60 -25.56 -16.98
CA SER A 187 1.87 -25.64 -15.71
C SER A 187 0.63 -26.55 -15.80
N CYS A 188 0.11 -26.99 -14.65
CA CYS A 188 -1.32 -27.26 -14.53
C CYS A 188 -1.94 -26.26 -13.55
N VAL A 189 -2.80 -25.39 -14.07
CA VAL A 189 -3.56 -24.36 -13.34
C VAL A 189 -5.06 -24.55 -13.63
N PRO A 190 -5.73 -25.48 -12.93
CA PRO A 190 -7.17 -25.72 -13.08
C PRO A 190 -8.03 -24.45 -13.05
N GLY A 191 -8.87 -24.28 -14.07
CA GLY A 191 -9.65 -23.07 -14.32
C GLY A 191 -8.98 -22.04 -15.25
N ALA A 192 -7.76 -22.27 -15.74
CA ALA A 192 -7.11 -21.41 -16.74
C ALA A 192 -7.54 -21.71 -18.20
N GLY A 193 -8.37 -22.72 -18.44
CA GLY A 193 -8.71 -23.22 -19.78
C GLY A 193 -9.38 -22.22 -20.73
N GLU A 194 -10.16 -21.26 -20.19
CA GLU A 194 -10.80 -20.19 -20.98
C GLU A 194 -9.91 -18.93 -21.13
N THR A 195 -8.69 -18.94 -20.58
CA THR A 195 -7.76 -17.80 -20.67
C THR A 195 -6.94 -17.84 -21.95
N GLY A 196 -6.49 -16.67 -22.42
CA GLY A 196 -5.59 -16.54 -23.58
C GLY A 196 -4.20 -17.19 -23.42
N TYR A 197 -3.93 -17.83 -22.27
CA TYR A 197 -2.66 -18.48 -21.93
C TYR A 197 -2.81 -19.96 -21.57
N ALA A 198 -3.97 -20.56 -21.88
CA ALA A 198 -4.27 -21.96 -21.60
C ALA A 198 -3.20 -22.95 -22.14
N GLU A 199 -2.55 -22.66 -23.27
CA GLU A 199 -1.51 -23.52 -23.84
C GLU A 199 -0.37 -23.81 -22.83
N SER A 200 0.15 -22.79 -22.15
CA SER A 200 1.17 -22.96 -21.10
C SER A 200 0.54 -23.38 -19.77
N LEU A 201 -0.52 -22.68 -19.35
CA LEU A 201 -1.09 -22.81 -18.00
C LEU A 201 -1.84 -24.14 -17.77
N CYS A 202 -2.27 -24.81 -18.84
CA CYS A 202 -2.93 -26.12 -18.80
C CYS A 202 -2.08 -27.26 -19.40
N SER A 203 -0.86 -27.00 -19.89
CA SER A 203 0.01 -27.99 -20.58
C SER A 203 0.26 -29.29 -19.82
N LEU A 204 0.21 -29.27 -18.47
CA LEU A 204 0.42 -30.45 -17.62
C LEU A 204 -0.88 -31.06 -17.10
N CYS A 205 -2.03 -30.40 -17.28
CA CYS A 205 -3.34 -30.90 -16.90
C CYS A 205 -3.75 -32.10 -17.76
N ARG A 206 -4.67 -32.95 -17.27
CA ARG A 206 -4.94 -34.25 -17.91
C ARG A 206 -6.41 -34.69 -17.96
N GLY A 207 -7.32 -33.97 -17.30
CA GLY A 207 -8.72 -34.36 -17.22
C GLY A 207 -8.91 -35.62 -16.37
N ASP A 208 -9.93 -36.40 -16.72
CA ASP A 208 -10.41 -37.55 -15.95
C ASP A 208 -9.60 -38.86 -16.21
N SER A 209 -10.28 -40.00 -16.37
CA SER A 209 -9.75 -41.26 -16.94
C SER A 209 -9.85 -41.34 -18.47
N SER A 210 -10.71 -40.54 -19.08
CA SER A 210 -11.06 -40.52 -20.51
C SER A 210 -10.29 -39.44 -21.28
N GLY A 211 -9.82 -38.41 -20.58
CA GLY A 211 -9.21 -37.21 -21.15
C GLY A 211 -10.20 -36.05 -21.33
N GLU A 212 -11.36 -36.11 -20.69
CA GLU A 212 -12.36 -35.03 -20.65
C GLU A 212 -12.16 -34.16 -19.38
N GLY A 213 -12.65 -32.91 -19.41
CA GLY A 213 -12.49 -31.98 -18.28
C GLY A 213 -11.04 -31.50 -18.04
N VAL A 214 -10.17 -31.54 -19.06
CA VAL A 214 -8.77 -31.09 -18.95
C VAL A 214 -8.72 -29.64 -18.49
N CYS A 215 -7.98 -29.37 -17.42
CA CYS A 215 -7.82 -28.04 -16.82
C CYS A 215 -9.13 -27.40 -16.32
N ASP A 216 -10.20 -28.18 -16.14
CA ASP A 216 -11.43 -27.71 -15.48
C ASP A 216 -11.17 -27.36 -14.01
N LYS A 217 -11.91 -26.39 -13.46
CA LYS A 217 -11.86 -26.00 -12.04
C LYS A 217 -12.75 -26.91 -11.17
N SER A 218 -12.73 -28.21 -11.45
CA SER A 218 -13.55 -29.22 -10.76
C SER A 218 -12.78 -30.54 -10.57
N PRO A 219 -13.29 -31.47 -9.73
CA PRO A 219 -12.69 -32.80 -9.54
C PRO A 219 -12.66 -33.70 -10.79
N LEU A 220 -13.18 -33.27 -11.94
CA LEU A 220 -12.98 -33.94 -13.23
C LEU A 220 -11.51 -33.86 -13.66
N GLU A 221 -10.83 -32.73 -13.43
CA GLU A 221 -9.38 -32.62 -13.60
C GLU A 221 -8.68 -33.37 -12.47
N ARG A 222 -8.00 -34.47 -12.78
CA ARG A 222 -7.31 -35.33 -11.81
C ARG A 222 -6.20 -34.62 -11.01
N TYR A 223 -5.74 -33.46 -11.49
CA TYR A 223 -4.77 -32.59 -10.83
C TYR A 223 -5.40 -31.37 -10.11
N TYR A 224 -6.73 -31.34 -9.93
CA TYR A 224 -7.44 -30.32 -9.16
C TYR A 224 -7.22 -30.42 -7.64
N ASP A 225 -7.31 -29.27 -6.97
CA ASP A 225 -7.20 -29.14 -5.51
C ASP A 225 -5.84 -29.56 -4.92
N TYR A 226 -5.72 -29.58 -3.60
CA TYR A 226 -4.49 -29.92 -2.87
C TYR A 226 -3.94 -31.30 -3.24
N SER A 227 -4.76 -32.35 -3.15
CA SER A 227 -4.36 -33.71 -3.51
C SER A 227 -4.00 -33.83 -5.00
N GLY A 228 -4.70 -33.15 -5.90
CA GLY A 228 -4.40 -33.20 -7.33
C GLY A 228 -3.12 -32.43 -7.71
N ALA A 229 -2.87 -31.28 -7.11
CA ALA A 229 -1.62 -30.55 -7.30
C ALA A 229 -0.41 -31.34 -6.77
N PHE A 230 -0.55 -31.99 -5.61
CA PHE A 230 0.47 -32.92 -5.11
C PHE A 230 0.61 -34.17 -6.01
N ARG A 231 -0.50 -34.70 -6.55
CA ARG A 231 -0.49 -35.81 -7.51
C ARG A 231 0.24 -35.46 -8.81
N CYS A 232 0.07 -34.24 -9.32
CA CYS A 232 0.77 -33.73 -10.50
C CYS A 232 2.30 -33.75 -10.32
N LEU A 233 2.78 -33.42 -9.12
CA LEU A 233 4.19 -33.60 -8.74
C LEU A 233 4.54 -35.10 -8.60
N ALA A 234 3.74 -35.88 -7.88
CA ALA A 234 4.00 -37.30 -7.63
C ALA A 234 4.11 -38.13 -8.94
N GLU A 235 3.14 -38.00 -9.85
CA GLU A 235 3.14 -38.62 -11.18
C GLU A 235 4.22 -38.02 -12.12
N GLY A 236 4.92 -36.95 -11.72
CA GLY A 236 6.06 -36.38 -12.44
C GLY A 236 5.69 -35.45 -13.60
N ALA A 237 4.44 -35.01 -13.68
CA ALA A 237 4.01 -34.00 -14.64
C ALA A 237 4.68 -32.66 -14.33
N GLY A 238 4.59 -32.19 -13.08
CA GLY A 238 5.34 -31.04 -12.57
C GLY A 238 6.58 -31.41 -11.75
N ASP A 239 7.44 -30.42 -11.54
CA ASP A 239 8.68 -30.49 -10.77
C ASP A 239 8.53 -29.82 -9.37
N VAL A 240 7.54 -28.94 -9.24
CA VAL A 240 7.11 -28.29 -7.98
C VAL A 240 5.57 -28.31 -7.86
N ALA A 241 5.04 -28.45 -6.64
CA ALA A 241 3.63 -28.27 -6.32
C ALA A 241 3.41 -27.24 -5.21
N PHE A 242 2.39 -26.40 -5.36
CA PHE A 242 1.99 -25.40 -4.37
C PHE A 242 0.74 -25.86 -3.61
N VAL A 243 0.91 -26.31 -2.36
CA VAL A 243 -0.11 -27.02 -1.56
C VAL A 243 -0.07 -26.63 -0.08
N LYS A 244 -0.98 -27.16 0.75
CA LYS A 244 -0.88 -26.98 2.21
C LYS A 244 0.24 -27.85 2.77
N HIS A 245 0.84 -27.39 3.86
CA HIS A 245 1.77 -28.16 4.69
C HIS A 245 1.28 -29.59 5.02
N SER A 246 -0.01 -29.77 5.32
CA SER A 246 -0.61 -31.06 5.65
C SER A 246 -0.73 -32.01 4.44
N THR A 247 -0.81 -31.48 3.22
CA THR A 247 -1.19 -32.24 2.01
C THR A 247 -0.26 -33.40 1.69
N VAL A 248 1.04 -33.30 1.97
CA VAL A 248 1.95 -34.46 1.80
C VAL A 248 1.54 -35.56 2.78
N LEU A 249 1.45 -35.24 4.07
CA LEU A 249 1.14 -36.18 5.15
C LEU A 249 -0.29 -36.74 5.12
N GLU A 250 -1.19 -36.14 4.34
CA GLU A 250 -2.53 -36.64 3.99
C GLU A 250 -2.50 -37.67 2.83
N ASN A 251 -1.52 -37.57 1.93
CA ASN A 251 -1.48 -38.29 0.66
C ASN A 251 -0.29 -39.26 0.52
N THR A 252 0.51 -39.46 1.57
CA THR A 252 1.60 -40.45 1.67
C THR A 252 1.39 -41.44 2.82
N ASP A 253 2.34 -42.36 3.00
CA ASP A 253 2.48 -43.22 4.19
C ASP A 253 1.24 -44.11 4.45
N GLY A 254 0.58 -44.54 3.36
CA GLY A 254 -0.60 -45.40 3.39
C GLY A 254 -1.93 -44.71 3.69
N LYS A 255 -1.95 -43.38 3.86
CA LYS A 255 -3.18 -42.62 4.19
C LYS A 255 -4.01 -42.22 2.96
N THR A 256 -3.43 -42.29 1.76
CA THR A 256 -4.09 -41.86 0.52
C THR A 256 -5.32 -42.72 0.21
N LEU A 257 -6.50 -42.10 0.17
CA LEU A 257 -7.75 -42.79 -0.20
C LEU A 257 -7.74 -43.39 -1.63
N PRO A 258 -7.15 -42.75 -2.66
CA PRO A 258 -7.06 -43.33 -4.00
C PRO A 258 -5.73 -44.07 -4.22
N SER A 259 -5.77 -45.12 -5.05
CA SER A 259 -4.67 -46.07 -5.28
C SER A 259 -3.35 -45.49 -5.82
N TRP A 260 -3.33 -44.26 -6.34
CA TRP A 260 -2.10 -43.64 -6.86
C TRP A 260 -1.08 -43.25 -5.77
N GLY A 261 -1.52 -43.05 -4.53
CA GLY A 261 -0.65 -42.60 -3.43
C GLY A 261 -0.18 -43.69 -2.47
N GLN A 262 -0.75 -44.91 -2.54
CA GLN A 262 -0.52 -45.97 -1.55
C GLN A 262 0.93 -46.48 -1.43
N ALA A 263 1.79 -46.16 -2.41
CA ALA A 263 3.21 -46.51 -2.41
C ALA A 263 4.15 -45.29 -2.20
N LEU A 264 3.62 -44.10 -1.95
CA LEU A 264 4.40 -42.88 -1.73
C LEU A 264 4.74 -42.70 -0.25
N LEU A 265 5.99 -42.36 0.07
CA LEU A 265 6.42 -42.03 1.43
C LEU A 265 6.61 -40.51 1.58
N SER A 266 6.29 -39.95 2.74
CA SER A 266 6.50 -38.50 3.00
C SER A 266 7.96 -38.08 2.84
N GLN A 267 8.89 -38.97 3.21
CA GLN A 267 10.33 -38.78 3.02
C GLN A 267 10.76 -38.65 1.55
N ASP A 268 9.95 -39.05 0.56
CA ASP A 268 10.32 -38.91 -0.86
C ASP A 268 10.19 -37.46 -1.37
N PHE A 269 9.69 -36.56 -0.51
CA PHE A 269 9.45 -35.15 -0.78
C PHE A 269 10.20 -34.24 0.21
N LYS A 270 10.31 -32.96 -0.13
CA LYS A 270 10.90 -31.90 0.70
C LYS A 270 10.27 -30.54 0.36
N LEU A 271 10.39 -29.58 1.28
CA LEU A 271 9.87 -28.22 1.12
C LEU A 271 10.91 -27.30 0.48
N LEU A 272 10.46 -26.23 -0.20
CA LEU A 272 11.28 -25.10 -0.63
C LEU A 272 11.08 -23.93 0.33
N CYS A 273 12.15 -23.42 0.92
CA CYS A 273 12.10 -22.36 1.93
C CYS A 273 12.40 -20.99 1.31
N ARG A 274 11.87 -19.90 1.89
CA ARG A 274 11.97 -18.52 1.35
C ARG A 274 13.40 -17.98 1.24
N ASP A 275 14.34 -18.54 2.01
CA ASP A 275 15.78 -18.25 1.97
C ASP A 275 16.51 -18.97 0.82
N GLY A 276 15.86 -19.92 0.14
CA GLY A 276 16.44 -20.77 -0.90
C GLY A 276 16.91 -22.14 -0.42
N SER A 277 16.76 -22.46 0.86
CA SER A 277 17.09 -23.78 1.42
C SER A 277 15.99 -24.82 1.19
N TRP A 278 16.24 -26.04 1.68
CA TRP A 278 15.25 -27.12 1.78
C TRP A 278 15.07 -27.53 3.23
N ALA A 279 13.85 -27.89 3.58
CA ALA A 279 13.51 -28.50 4.87
C ALA A 279 12.69 -29.79 4.68
N ASP A 280 12.61 -30.61 5.71
CA ASP A 280 11.76 -31.80 5.68
C ASP A 280 10.27 -31.41 5.76
N VAL A 281 9.38 -32.28 5.26
CA VAL A 281 7.93 -31.96 5.16
C VAL A 281 7.23 -31.80 6.51
N THR A 282 7.91 -32.11 7.61
CA THR A 282 7.51 -31.86 9.00
C THR A 282 7.90 -30.46 9.52
N GLU A 283 8.88 -29.80 8.90
CA GLU A 283 9.45 -28.50 9.33
C GLU A 283 8.73 -27.29 8.71
N TRP A 284 7.48 -27.48 8.28
CA TRP A 284 6.64 -26.45 7.66
C TRP A 284 6.39 -25.23 8.55
N ARG A 285 6.56 -25.34 9.87
CA ARG A 285 6.49 -24.20 10.81
C ARG A 285 7.65 -23.22 10.64
N GLN A 286 8.76 -23.66 10.05
CA GLN A 286 9.94 -22.86 9.72
C GLN A 286 10.05 -22.61 8.21
N CYS A 287 9.60 -23.57 7.38
CA CYS A 287 9.72 -23.54 5.93
C CYS A 287 8.35 -23.47 5.24
N HIS A 288 7.88 -22.25 4.98
CA HIS A 288 6.63 -21.96 4.26
C HIS A 288 6.76 -20.70 3.40
N LEU A 289 5.85 -20.50 2.45
CA LEU A 289 5.76 -19.29 1.62
C LEU A 289 4.98 -18.17 2.30
N ALA A 290 3.88 -18.54 2.96
CA ALA A 290 3.12 -17.67 3.85
C ALA A 290 2.31 -18.52 4.85
N ARG A 291 2.16 -18.03 6.07
CA ARG A 291 1.02 -18.39 6.94
C ARG A 291 -0.26 -17.83 6.33
N VAL A 292 -1.21 -18.70 5.96
CA VAL A 292 -2.55 -18.29 5.52
C VAL A 292 -3.50 -18.32 6.73
N PRO A 293 -4.26 -17.26 6.99
CA PRO A 293 -5.24 -17.24 8.07
C PRO A 293 -6.46 -18.11 7.74
N ALA A 294 -7.20 -18.48 8.78
CA ALA A 294 -8.58 -18.92 8.65
C ALA A 294 -9.50 -17.76 8.25
N HIS A 295 -10.75 -18.10 7.89
CA HIS A 295 -11.79 -17.08 7.75
C HIS A 295 -12.01 -16.34 9.08
N ALA A 296 -12.53 -15.12 8.99
CA ALA A 296 -12.90 -14.32 10.15
C ALA A 296 -14.21 -13.58 9.92
N VAL A 297 -14.96 -13.39 11.01
CA VAL A 297 -16.08 -12.47 11.09
C VAL A 297 -15.53 -11.04 11.07
N VAL A 298 -15.93 -10.28 10.06
CA VAL A 298 -15.50 -8.91 9.81
C VAL A 298 -16.67 -7.95 10.08
N VAL A 299 -16.36 -6.83 10.71
CA VAL A 299 -17.29 -5.76 11.11
C VAL A 299 -16.67 -4.39 10.88
N ARG A 300 -17.45 -3.30 10.92
CA ARG A 300 -16.90 -1.93 10.91
C ARG A 300 -15.94 -1.66 12.07
N ALA A 301 -15.03 -0.71 11.88
CA ALA A 301 -14.11 -0.25 12.92
C ALA A 301 -14.80 0.23 14.21
N ASP A 302 -16.01 0.79 14.12
CA ASP A 302 -16.79 1.31 15.26
C ASP A 302 -17.57 0.23 16.05
N THR A 303 -17.87 -0.92 15.45
CA THR A 303 -18.59 -2.03 16.10
C THR A 303 -17.79 -2.69 17.23
N ASP A 304 -18.43 -3.02 18.36
CA ASP A 304 -17.82 -3.80 19.45
C ASP A 304 -17.61 -5.27 19.05
N GLY A 305 -16.37 -5.63 18.68
CA GLY A 305 -15.99 -7.01 18.40
C GLY A 305 -16.16 -7.96 19.60
N GLY A 306 -16.11 -7.45 20.82
CA GLY A 306 -16.37 -8.21 22.04
C GLY A 306 -17.85 -8.52 22.27
N LEU A 307 -18.78 -7.75 21.70
CA LEU A 307 -20.21 -8.08 21.63
C LEU A 307 -20.44 -9.23 20.65
N ILE A 308 -19.87 -9.11 19.44
CA ILE A 308 -19.97 -10.13 18.38
C ILE A 308 -19.38 -11.47 18.86
N PHE A 309 -18.22 -11.44 19.51
CA PHE A 309 -17.65 -12.66 20.10
C PHE A 309 -18.54 -13.28 21.18
N ARG A 310 -19.12 -12.49 22.09
CA ARG A 310 -20.03 -13.02 23.13
C ARG A 310 -21.25 -13.72 22.53
N LEU A 311 -21.91 -13.08 21.57
CA LEU A 311 -23.06 -13.62 20.84
C LEU A 311 -22.74 -15.00 20.21
N LEU A 312 -21.63 -15.07 19.48
CA LEU A 312 -21.21 -16.29 18.80
C LEU A 312 -20.68 -17.37 19.76
N ASN A 313 -20.06 -16.97 20.87
CA ASN A 313 -19.51 -17.88 21.87
C ASN A 313 -20.61 -18.54 22.73
N GLU A 314 -21.67 -17.81 23.07
CA GLU A 314 -22.86 -18.40 23.70
C GLU A 314 -23.57 -19.36 22.71
N GLY A 315 -23.66 -18.97 21.44
CA GLY A 315 -24.18 -19.81 20.36
C GLY A 315 -23.43 -21.13 20.20
N GLN A 316 -22.10 -21.09 19.98
CA GLN A 316 -21.33 -22.31 19.75
C GLN A 316 -21.37 -23.26 20.97
N ARG A 317 -21.36 -22.74 22.20
CA ARG A 317 -21.41 -23.56 23.41
C ARG A 317 -22.74 -24.30 23.61
N LEU A 318 -23.78 -23.95 22.86
CA LEU A 318 -25.09 -24.61 22.87
C LEU A 318 -25.38 -25.39 21.58
N PHE A 319 -24.74 -25.03 20.46
CA PHE A 319 -25.09 -25.49 19.11
C PHE A 319 -23.90 -26.07 18.29
N SER A 320 -22.81 -26.50 18.94
CA SER A 320 -21.65 -27.16 18.29
C SER A 320 -21.55 -28.68 18.56
N HIS A 321 -22.47 -29.27 19.33
CA HIS A 321 -22.42 -30.68 19.72
C HIS A 321 -23.48 -31.50 18.96
N GLU A 322 -23.14 -32.72 18.56
CA GLU A 322 -24.09 -33.63 17.92
C GLU A 322 -25.36 -33.81 18.78
N GLY A 323 -26.53 -33.60 18.18
CA GLY A 323 -27.82 -33.70 18.86
C GLY A 323 -28.36 -32.41 19.48
N SER A 324 -27.64 -31.27 19.41
CA SER A 324 -28.24 -29.96 19.70
C SER A 324 -29.34 -29.60 18.68
N SER A 325 -30.34 -28.82 19.11
CA SER A 325 -31.53 -28.45 18.31
C SER A 325 -31.23 -27.60 17.08
N PHE A 326 -30.05 -27.00 17.03
CA PHE A 326 -29.45 -26.36 15.87
C PHE A 326 -27.97 -26.75 15.80
N GLN A 327 -27.39 -26.80 14.59
CA GLN A 327 -26.00 -27.15 14.34
C GLN A 327 -25.32 -25.94 13.66
N MET A 328 -24.45 -25.25 14.38
CA MET A 328 -23.94 -23.94 13.96
C MET A 328 -23.01 -24.03 12.74
N PHE A 329 -22.10 -25.01 12.73
CA PHE A 329 -21.10 -25.14 11.67
C PHE A 329 -21.59 -26.01 10.49
N SER A 330 -22.32 -27.10 10.73
CA SER A 330 -22.87 -27.93 9.64
C SER A 330 -23.83 -27.16 8.74
N SER A 331 -23.78 -27.42 7.44
CA SER A 331 -24.71 -26.83 6.45
C SER A 331 -25.59 -27.88 5.75
N GLU A 332 -25.46 -29.16 6.12
CA GLU A 332 -26.05 -30.31 5.41
C GLU A 332 -27.57 -30.23 5.24
N ALA A 333 -28.30 -29.76 6.26
CA ALA A 333 -29.76 -29.60 6.24
C ALA A 333 -30.27 -28.62 5.15
N TYR A 334 -29.38 -27.79 4.60
CA TYR A 334 -29.71 -26.72 3.64
C TYR A 334 -29.29 -27.06 2.20
N GLY A 335 -28.79 -28.28 1.95
CA GLY A 335 -28.42 -28.75 0.60
C GLY A 335 -27.16 -28.10 0.01
N GLN A 336 -26.41 -27.33 0.80
CA GLN A 336 -25.16 -26.68 0.41
C GLN A 336 -24.08 -26.84 1.50
N LYS A 337 -22.91 -26.24 1.30
CA LYS A 337 -21.74 -26.34 2.19
C LYS A 337 -21.12 -24.98 2.48
N ASN A 338 -20.65 -24.81 3.73
CA ASN A 338 -20.00 -23.62 4.25
C ASN A 338 -20.89 -22.37 4.32
N LEU A 339 -22.14 -22.54 4.77
CA LEU A 339 -23.09 -21.44 4.97
C LEU A 339 -22.84 -20.77 6.33
N LEU A 340 -22.66 -19.45 6.37
CA LEU A 340 -22.27 -18.58 7.50
C LEU A 340 -20.85 -18.82 8.04
N PHE A 341 -20.46 -20.08 8.15
CA PHE A 341 -19.18 -20.59 8.65
C PHE A 341 -18.79 -21.80 7.81
N LYS A 342 -17.51 -22.19 7.80
CA LYS A 342 -17.07 -23.45 7.20
C LYS A 342 -17.70 -24.64 7.93
N ASP A 343 -18.08 -25.66 7.17
CA ASP A 343 -18.50 -26.96 7.74
C ASP A 343 -17.35 -27.65 8.52
N SER A 344 -16.10 -27.22 8.29
CA SER A 344 -14.90 -27.68 8.99
C SER A 344 -14.51 -26.85 10.22
N THR A 345 -15.31 -25.86 10.62
CA THR A 345 -15.07 -25.06 11.83
C THR A 345 -15.39 -25.88 13.07
N SER A 346 -14.43 -25.97 14.00
CA SER A 346 -14.58 -26.68 15.28
C SER A 346 -14.80 -25.71 16.46
N GLU A 347 -14.27 -24.50 16.37
CA GLU A 347 -14.46 -23.42 17.36
C GLU A 347 -14.37 -22.05 16.68
N LEU A 348 -15.02 -21.04 17.26
CA LEU A 348 -14.85 -19.62 16.97
C LEU A 348 -14.10 -18.96 18.13
N VAL A 349 -13.00 -18.26 17.82
CA VAL A 349 -12.08 -17.69 18.82
C VAL A 349 -11.93 -16.16 18.66
N PRO A 350 -11.70 -15.40 19.75
CA PRO A 350 -11.65 -13.94 19.69
C PRO A 350 -10.33 -13.45 19.10
N ILE A 351 -10.40 -12.44 18.23
CA ILE A 351 -9.22 -11.80 17.65
C ILE A 351 -8.76 -10.68 18.58
N ALA A 352 -7.54 -10.79 19.10
CA ALA A 352 -6.97 -9.83 20.05
C ALA A 352 -6.55 -8.51 19.38
N THR A 353 -5.84 -8.59 18.25
CA THR A 353 -5.47 -7.42 17.44
C THR A 353 -6.44 -7.32 16.27
N GLN A 354 -7.52 -6.56 16.46
CA GLN A 354 -8.63 -6.44 15.50
C GLN A 354 -8.28 -5.49 14.35
N THR A 355 -7.29 -5.87 13.54
CA THR A 355 -6.91 -5.19 12.30
C THR A 355 -6.60 -6.25 11.24
N TYR A 356 -6.83 -5.94 9.96
CA TYR A 356 -6.68 -6.93 8.88
C TYR A 356 -5.21 -7.32 8.68
N GLU A 357 -4.29 -6.37 8.82
CA GLU A 357 -2.84 -6.55 8.69
C GLU A 357 -2.30 -7.54 9.72
N ALA A 358 -2.76 -7.43 10.97
CA ALA A 358 -2.34 -8.30 12.07
C ALA A 358 -2.98 -9.71 11.98
N TRP A 359 -4.19 -9.82 11.42
CA TRP A 359 -4.86 -11.10 11.20
C TRP A 359 -4.26 -11.88 10.02
N LEU A 360 -4.12 -11.22 8.87
CA LEU A 360 -3.58 -11.81 7.65
C LEU A 360 -2.07 -12.10 7.78
N GLY A 361 -1.33 -11.20 8.42
CA GLY A 361 0.12 -11.31 8.63
C GLY A 361 0.94 -10.87 7.42
N HIS A 362 2.13 -10.32 7.69
CA HIS A 362 2.97 -9.64 6.70
C HIS A 362 3.21 -10.44 5.41
N GLU A 363 3.48 -11.75 5.50
CA GLU A 363 3.74 -12.61 4.33
C GLU A 363 2.55 -12.66 3.37
N TYR A 364 1.33 -12.68 3.92
CA TYR A 364 0.09 -12.73 3.16
C TYR A 364 -0.20 -11.39 2.47
N LEU A 365 0.02 -10.29 3.19
CA LEU A 365 -0.13 -8.92 2.66
C LEU A 365 0.83 -8.69 1.48
N HIS A 366 2.10 -9.04 1.64
CA HIS A 366 3.10 -8.96 0.57
C HIS A 366 2.70 -9.77 -0.66
N ALA A 367 2.21 -11.02 -0.47
CA ALA A 367 1.76 -11.83 -1.59
C ALA A 367 0.51 -11.24 -2.28
N MET A 368 -0.51 -10.78 -1.54
CA MET A 368 -1.69 -10.16 -2.14
C MET A 368 -1.32 -8.88 -2.91
N LYS A 369 -0.43 -8.04 -2.36
CA LYS A 369 0.09 -6.84 -3.01
C LYS A 369 0.88 -7.13 -4.30
N GLY A 370 1.56 -8.29 -4.36
CA GLY A 370 2.20 -8.78 -5.59
C GLY A 370 1.24 -9.24 -6.69
N LEU A 371 -0.06 -9.41 -6.39
CA LEU A 371 -1.11 -9.73 -7.38
C LEU A 371 -1.86 -8.47 -7.84
N LEU A 372 -2.00 -7.49 -6.94
CA LEU A 372 -2.73 -6.24 -7.16
C LEU A 372 -1.93 -5.29 -8.06
N CYS A 373 -2.08 -5.47 -9.36
CA CYS A 373 -1.37 -4.74 -10.39
C CYS A 373 -2.28 -3.62 -10.97
N ASP A 374 -1.99 -2.34 -10.65
CA ASP A 374 -2.70 -1.15 -11.16
C ASP A 374 -2.45 -0.95 -12.68
N PRO A 375 -3.47 -1.00 -13.57
CA PRO A 375 -3.33 -1.17 -15.04
C PRO A 375 -2.52 -0.13 -15.84
N ASN A 376 -1.88 0.87 -15.22
CA ASN A 376 -1.16 1.96 -15.88
C ASN A 376 0.38 1.90 -15.66
N PRO A 377 1.13 1.03 -16.37
CA PRO A 377 2.58 0.93 -16.25
C PRO A 377 3.35 1.88 -17.19
N GLU A 378 3.19 3.19 -17.03
CA GLU A 378 4.08 4.26 -17.52
C GLU A 378 3.61 5.59 -16.85
N ASP A 379 4.46 6.50 -16.36
CA ASP A 379 5.90 6.69 -16.55
C ASP A 379 6.63 7.09 -15.23
N LYS A 380 7.92 6.77 -15.09
CA LYS A 380 8.73 6.97 -13.86
C LYS A 380 9.29 8.40 -13.69
N SER A 381 8.51 9.41 -14.07
CA SER A 381 8.93 10.82 -14.07
C SER A 381 9.24 11.38 -12.66
N ASN A 382 8.38 11.09 -11.68
CA ASN A 382 8.39 11.75 -10.37
C ASN A 382 9.05 10.98 -9.20
N SER A 383 9.45 9.71 -9.37
CA SER A 383 10.27 9.01 -8.37
C SER A 383 11.44 8.29 -9.05
N TYR A 384 12.66 8.58 -8.61
CA TYR A 384 13.88 8.08 -9.25
C TYR A 384 15.02 7.91 -8.26
N PHE A 385 15.83 6.87 -8.44
CA PHE A 385 17.03 6.64 -7.63
C PHE A 385 18.16 7.60 -8.01
N VAL A 386 18.83 8.15 -7.00
CA VAL A 386 20.07 8.94 -7.10
C VAL A 386 21.26 8.00 -7.07
N VAL A 387 22.16 8.09 -8.04
CA VAL A 387 23.33 7.20 -8.13
C VAL A 387 24.64 7.96 -8.29
N ALA A 388 25.72 7.39 -7.75
CA ALA A 388 27.09 7.84 -7.95
C ALA A 388 27.74 6.95 -9.02
N VAL A 389 27.80 7.43 -10.25
CA VAL A 389 28.35 6.70 -11.40
C VAL A 389 29.85 6.96 -11.51
N VAL A 390 30.62 5.91 -11.78
CA VAL A 390 32.06 5.92 -12.02
C VAL A 390 32.40 5.06 -13.23
N LYS A 391 33.58 5.24 -13.82
CA LYS A 391 34.07 4.31 -14.86
C LYS A 391 34.52 2.97 -14.26
N ARG A 392 34.39 1.92 -15.07
CA ARG A 392 34.90 0.57 -14.83
C ARG A 392 36.41 0.49 -15.13
N ASP A 393 37.22 1.08 -14.26
CA ASP A 393 38.68 0.90 -14.24
C ASP A 393 39.09 0.19 -12.94
N SER A 394 39.58 -1.04 -13.07
CA SER A 394 40.07 -1.86 -11.95
C SER A 394 41.44 -1.43 -11.41
N SER A 395 42.21 -0.64 -12.17
CA SER A 395 43.53 -0.14 -11.77
C SER A 395 43.46 1.14 -10.93
N HIS A 396 42.40 1.93 -11.07
CA HIS A 396 42.15 3.15 -10.30
C HIS A 396 40.84 3.10 -9.47
N ALA A 397 40.31 1.90 -9.23
CA ALA A 397 39.06 1.68 -8.50
C ALA A 397 39.07 2.36 -7.11
N PHE A 398 37.90 2.85 -6.70
CA PHE A 398 37.65 3.47 -5.41
C PHE A 398 36.19 3.27 -4.99
N THR A 399 35.92 3.42 -3.69
CA THR A 399 34.61 3.31 -3.06
C THR A 399 33.99 4.69 -2.75
N LEU A 400 32.73 4.73 -2.30
CA LEU A 400 32.05 5.97 -1.91
C LEU A 400 32.77 6.71 -0.75
N ASP A 401 33.48 5.95 0.09
CA ASP A 401 34.14 6.47 1.30
C ASP A 401 35.53 7.07 0.96
N GLU A 402 36.06 6.78 -0.23
CA GLU A 402 37.36 7.22 -0.75
C GLU A 402 37.24 8.42 -1.73
N LEU A 403 36.08 9.08 -1.78
CA LEU A 403 35.80 10.22 -2.66
C LEU A 403 36.64 11.48 -2.36
N ARG A 404 37.36 11.52 -1.24
CA ARG A 404 38.19 12.66 -0.84
C ARG A 404 39.37 12.86 -1.81
N GLY A 405 39.48 14.05 -2.37
CA GLY A 405 40.52 14.41 -3.35
C GLY A 405 40.23 13.94 -4.78
N LYS A 406 39.12 13.23 -5.02
CA LYS A 406 38.63 12.93 -6.37
C LYS A 406 38.05 14.18 -7.04
N ARG A 407 37.77 14.06 -8.33
CA ARG A 407 37.11 15.05 -9.19
C ARG A 407 35.64 14.70 -9.37
N SER A 408 34.71 15.66 -9.26
CA SER A 408 33.27 15.35 -9.23
C SER A 408 32.41 16.16 -10.22
N CYS A 409 31.46 15.47 -10.85
CA CYS A 409 30.50 16.04 -11.80
C CYS A 409 29.10 16.09 -11.18
N HIS A 410 28.48 17.27 -11.18
CA HIS A 410 27.19 17.52 -10.54
C HIS A 410 26.25 18.23 -11.52
N ALA A 411 24.99 17.78 -11.61
CA ALA A 411 24.02 18.33 -12.57
C ALA A 411 23.70 19.83 -12.40
N GLY A 412 23.93 20.38 -11.20
CA GLY A 412 23.70 21.78 -10.86
C GLY A 412 23.63 21.97 -9.34
N PHE A 413 23.94 23.18 -8.87
CA PHE A 413 23.73 23.56 -7.47
C PHE A 413 22.24 23.51 -7.12
N GLY A 414 21.87 22.84 -6.03
CA GLY A 414 20.46 22.61 -5.65
C GLY A 414 19.72 21.59 -6.54
N SER A 415 20.44 20.74 -7.27
CA SER A 415 19.86 19.56 -7.91
C SER A 415 19.67 18.44 -6.89
N PRO A 416 18.50 17.79 -6.77
CA PRO A 416 18.28 16.72 -5.80
C PRO A 416 19.25 15.55 -5.97
N ALA A 417 19.35 15.00 -7.18
CA ALA A 417 20.32 13.94 -7.49
C ALA A 417 21.75 14.47 -7.71
N GLY A 418 21.90 15.68 -8.26
CA GLY A 418 23.20 16.23 -8.61
C GLY A 418 23.99 16.80 -7.43
N TRP A 419 23.33 17.26 -6.36
CA TRP A 419 23.94 18.03 -5.28
C TRP A 419 23.39 17.68 -3.90
N ASP A 420 22.08 17.81 -3.67
CA ASP A 420 21.50 17.77 -2.32
C ASP A 420 21.71 16.42 -1.63
N ILE A 421 21.37 15.32 -2.32
CA ILE A 421 21.53 13.97 -1.79
C ILE A 421 23.01 13.57 -1.64
N PRO A 422 23.88 13.69 -2.68
CA PRO A 422 25.30 13.39 -2.54
C PRO A 422 26.00 14.14 -1.40
N VAL A 423 25.78 15.46 -1.30
CA VAL A 423 26.42 16.29 -0.27
C VAL A 423 25.85 15.97 1.11
N GLY A 424 24.53 15.79 1.23
CA GLY A 424 23.87 15.39 2.47
C GLY A 424 24.36 14.07 3.03
N VAL A 425 24.47 13.03 2.18
CA VAL A 425 25.02 11.71 2.56
C VAL A 425 26.47 11.84 3.04
N LEU A 426 27.31 12.58 2.32
CA LEU A 426 28.73 12.78 2.68
C LEU A 426 28.92 13.59 3.97
N ILE A 427 28.02 14.53 4.28
CA ILE A 427 28.02 15.24 5.57
C ILE A 427 27.57 14.30 6.71
N ARG A 428 26.45 13.58 6.54
CA ARG A 428 25.91 12.69 7.59
C ARG A 428 26.84 11.53 7.92
N ARG A 429 27.52 10.94 6.92
CA ARG A 429 28.55 9.92 7.15
C ARG A 429 29.87 10.51 7.69
N GLY A 430 29.95 11.84 7.85
CA GLY A 430 31.07 12.52 8.49
C GLY A 430 32.33 12.66 7.63
N PHE A 431 32.23 12.44 6.32
CA PHE A 431 33.32 12.60 5.36
C PHE A 431 33.55 14.08 5.02
N ILE A 432 32.47 14.83 4.86
CA ILE A 432 32.45 16.30 4.79
C ILE A 432 32.02 16.82 6.17
N ARG A 433 32.71 17.85 6.67
CA ARG A 433 32.40 18.50 7.97
C ARG A 433 32.43 20.01 7.77
N PRO A 434 31.28 20.64 7.49
CA PRO A 434 31.18 22.09 7.39
C PRO A 434 31.64 22.76 8.69
N LYS A 435 32.17 23.98 8.56
CA LYS A 435 32.33 24.91 9.68
C LYS A 435 31.38 26.07 9.44
N ASP A 436 30.77 26.58 10.50
CA ASP A 436 29.94 27.79 10.44
C ASP A 436 28.83 27.71 9.36
N CYS A 437 28.32 26.48 9.14
CA CYS A 437 27.35 26.11 8.11
C CYS A 437 27.78 26.33 6.64
N ASP A 438 29.05 26.64 6.37
CA ASP A 438 29.59 26.80 5.02
C ASP A 438 29.83 25.44 4.33
N VAL A 439 28.74 24.88 3.80
CA VAL A 439 28.73 23.64 3.01
C VAL A 439 29.53 23.81 1.70
N LEU A 440 29.44 24.97 1.04
CA LEU A 440 30.11 25.22 -0.24
C LEU A 440 31.63 25.07 -0.10
N THR A 441 32.24 25.79 0.86
CA THR A 441 33.67 25.70 1.14
C THR A 441 34.09 24.34 1.69
N ALA A 442 33.17 23.60 2.33
CA ALA A 442 33.44 22.25 2.81
C ALA A 442 33.53 21.24 1.67
N VAL A 443 32.58 21.27 0.72
CA VAL A 443 32.59 20.45 -0.50
C VAL A 443 33.78 20.84 -1.38
N SER A 444 34.05 22.14 -1.54
CA SER A 444 35.14 22.67 -2.39
C SER A 444 36.56 22.39 -1.87
N LYS A 445 36.68 21.84 -0.65
CA LYS A 445 37.90 21.33 -0.02
C LYS A 445 37.91 19.80 0.14
N PHE A 446 36.79 19.13 -0.14
CA PHE A 446 36.66 17.68 -0.09
C PHE A 446 37.00 17.06 -1.45
N PHE A 447 36.42 17.58 -2.53
CA PHE A 447 36.83 17.28 -3.89
C PHE A 447 37.99 18.21 -4.31
N ASN A 448 38.89 17.72 -5.15
CA ASN A 448 40.04 18.49 -5.65
C ASN A 448 39.60 19.52 -6.71
N ALA A 449 38.65 19.12 -7.55
CA ALA A 449 37.99 19.95 -8.55
C ALA A 449 36.59 19.39 -8.83
N SER A 450 35.63 20.23 -9.18
CA SER A 450 34.28 19.81 -9.55
C SER A 450 33.76 20.61 -10.74
N CYS A 451 32.68 20.13 -11.36
CA CYS A 451 31.74 21.00 -12.05
C CYS A 451 30.40 20.97 -11.31
N VAL A 452 29.95 22.14 -10.85
CA VAL A 452 28.67 22.37 -10.15
C VAL A 452 28.06 23.67 -10.69
N PRO A 453 27.37 23.61 -11.85
CA PRO A 453 26.84 24.83 -12.49
C PRO A 453 25.82 25.56 -11.62
N VAL A 454 25.82 26.90 -11.67
CA VAL A 454 25.05 27.74 -10.75
C VAL A 454 24.61 29.05 -11.44
N ASN A 455 23.45 29.57 -11.06
CA ASN A 455 22.95 30.87 -11.53
C ASN A 455 23.23 31.97 -10.49
N ASN A 456 23.69 33.14 -10.94
CA ASN A 456 23.99 34.32 -10.11
C ASN A 456 24.88 34.04 -8.86
N PRO A 457 26.06 33.39 -9.01
CA PRO A 457 26.93 33.04 -7.89
C PRO A 457 27.37 34.28 -7.07
N LYS A 458 27.20 34.19 -5.74
CA LYS A 458 27.81 35.08 -4.76
C LYS A 458 28.73 34.26 -3.87
N ASN A 459 29.99 34.68 -3.72
CA ASN A 459 31.02 34.01 -2.91
C ASN A 459 31.20 32.49 -3.23
N TYR A 460 31.01 32.10 -4.49
CA TYR A 460 31.07 30.69 -4.90
C TYR A 460 32.52 30.20 -5.07
N PRO A 461 32.96 29.10 -4.43
CA PRO A 461 34.34 28.62 -4.52
C PRO A 461 34.74 28.20 -5.94
N SER A 462 35.91 28.65 -6.41
CA SER A 462 36.38 28.42 -7.78
C SER A 462 36.63 26.95 -8.12
N SER A 463 36.99 26.09 -7.15
CA SER A 463 37.15 24.66 -7.38
C SER A 463 35.84 23.96 -7.74
N LEU A 464 34.67 24.50 -7.37
CA LEU A 464 33.36 23.95 -7.76
C LEU A 464 33.01 24.21 -9.24
N CYS A 465 33.67 25.18 -9.88
CA CYS A 465 33.52 25.49 -11.30
C CYS A 465 34.74 25.08 -12.14
N ALA A 466 35.74 24.42 -11.54
CA ALA A 466 37.02 24.14 -12.19
C ALA A 466 36.87 23.27 -13.44
N LEU A 467 36.08 22.19 -13.36
CA LEU A 467 35.91 21.20 -14.44
C LEU A 467 34.91 21.61 -15.51
N CYS A 468 34.05 22.60 -15.24
CA CYS A 468 33.02 23.07 -16.19
C CYS A 468 33.66 23.60 -17.48
N VAL A 469 33.01 23.44 -18.64
CA VAL A 469 33.63 23.71 -19.96
C VAL A 469 32.95 24.83 -20.74
N GLY A 470 31.75 25.24 -20.34
CA GLY A 470 30.96 26.25 -21.02
C GLY A 470 30.35 25.76 -22.34
N ASP A 471 30.02 26.72 -23.20
CA ASP A 471 29.56 26.48 -24.57
C ASP A 471 30.72 25.99 -25.46
N GLU A 472 30.47 25.77 -26.75
CA GLU A 472 31.49 25.31 -27.71
C GLU A 472 32.64 26.32 -27.91
N GLN A 473 32.41 27.60 -27.61
CA GLN A 473 33.41 28.67 -27.68
C GLN A 473 34.13 28.90 -26.34
N GLY A 474 33.74 28.18 -25.28
CA GLY A 474 34.26 28.35 -23.91
C GLY A 474 33.65 29.54 -23.16
N GLY A 475 32.61 30.17 -23.70
CA GLY A 475 31.76 31.13 -22.99
C GLY A 475 30.86 30.42 -21.99
N ASN A 476 30.11 31.19 -21.18
CA ASN A 476 29.08 30.67 -20.26
C ASN A 476 29.53 29.56 -19.27
N LYS A 477 30.83 29.42 -19.01
CA LYS A 477 31.39 28.41 -18.09
C LYS A 477 30.75 28.49 -16.69
N CYS A 478 30.31 27.33 -16.20
CA CYS A 478 29.65 27.11 -14.91
C CYS A 478 28.27 27.79 -14.74
N VAL A 479 27.66 28.31 -15.81
CA VAL A 479 26.31 28.87 -15.76
C VAL A 479 25.28 27.74 -15.57
N GLY A 480 24.31 27.93 -14.66
CA GLY A 480 23.26 26.96 -14.34
C GLY A 480 22.16 26.82 -15.40
N ASN A 481 22.52 26.65 -16.67
CA ASN A 481 21.61 26.33 -17.77
C ASN A 481 22.36 25.58 -18.90
N SER A 482 21.64 25.17 -19.95
CA SER A 482 22.15 24.34 -21.05
C SER A 482 23.20 24.99 -21.97
N GLN A 483 23.63 26.25 -21.71
CA GLN A 483 24.82 26.80 -22.35
C GLN A 483 26.11 26.16 -21.81
N GLU A 484 26.11 25.68 -20.56
CA GLU A 484 27.19 24.87 -20.01
C GLU A 484 27.01 23.41 -20.44
N ARG A 485 27.93 22.85 -21.24
CA ARG A 485 27.83 21.47 -21.74
C ARG A 485 27.85 20.39 -20.65
N TYR A 486 28.32 20.72 -19.44
CA TYR A 486 28.25 19.84 -18.27
C TYR A 486 27.05 20.10 -17.33
N TYR A 487 26.04 20.88 -17.76
CA TYR A 487 24.79 21.11 -17.02
C TYR A 487 23.78 19.96 -17.17
N GLY A 488 22.95 19.78 -16.13
CA GLY A 488 21.92 18.74 -16.11
C GLY A 488 22.49 17.32 -15.95
N TYR A 489 21.62 16.31 -15.97
CA TYR A 489 22.05 14.93 -15.70
C TYR A 489 22.93 14.38 -16.83
N SER A 490 22.55 14.57 -18.10
CA SER A 490 23.39 14.17 -19.23
C SER A 490 24.73 14.91 -19.26
N GLY A 491 24.77 16.22 -18.92
CA GLY A 491 26.01 16.97 -18.83
C GLY A 491 26.93 16.53 -17.67
N ALA A 492 26.36 16.20 -16.51
CA ALA A 492 27.12 15.62 -15.40
C ALA A 492 27.67 14.23 -15.73
N PHE A 493 26.92 13.39 -16.47
CA PHE A 493 27.44 12.14 -17.00
C PHE A 493 28.54 12.39 -18.05
N ARG A 494 28.33 13.31 -19.00
CA ARG A 494 29.31 13.72 -20.01
C ARG A 494 30.64 14.16 -19.41
N CYS A 495 30.61 14.92 -18.31
CA CYS A 495 31.78 15.32 -17.53
C CYS A 495 32.59 14.12 -16.99
N LEU A 496 31.96 12.99 -16.69
CA LEU A 496 32.65 11.72 -16.36
C LEU A 496 33.17 11.04 -17.63
N VAL A 497 32.39 10.95 -18.71
CA VAL A 497 32.80 10.18 -19.91
C VAL A 497 33.96 10.84 -20.64
N GLU A 498 34.00 12.18 -20.71
CA GLU A 498 35.12 12.97 -21.25
C GLU A 498 36.34 13.00 -20.30
N ASN A 499 36.29 12.29 -19.16
CA ASN A 499 37.33 12.19 -18.12
C ASN A 499 37.65 13.50 -17.38
N ALA A 500 36.75 14.50 -17.39
CA ALA A 500 36.93 15.72 -16.61
C ALA A 500 36.76 15.44 -15.10
N GLY A 501 35.78 14.63 -14.72
CA GLY A 501 35.61 14.08 -13.37
C GLY A 501 36.00 12.60 -13.24
N ASP A 502 36.02 12.12 -11.99
CA ASP A 502 36.20 10.71 -11.63
C ASP A 502 34.86 10.05 -11.22
N VAL A 503 33.89 10.85 -10.75
CA VAL A 503 32.53 10.44 -10.35
C VAL A 503 31.49 11.43 -10.87
N ALA A 504 30.30 10.95 -11.26
CA ALA A 504 29.13 11.76 -11.59
C ALA A 504 27.93 11.41 -10.70
N PHE A 505 27.24 12.43 -10.21
CA PHE A 505 26.01 12.26 -9.42
C PHE A 505 24.77 12.58 -10.27
N VAL A 506 24.00 11.54 -10.60
CA VAL A 506 22.94 11.57 -11.62
C VAL A 506 21.74 10.68 -11.23
N ARG A 507 20.72 10.62 -12.10
CA ARG A 507 19.62 9.66 -11.97
C ARG A 507 20.08 8.28 -12.47
N HIS A 508 19.48 7.22 -11.93
CA HIS A 508 19.70 5.85 -12.42
C HIS A 508 19.43 5.65 -13.92
N THR A 509 18.48 6.39 -14.52
CA THR A 509 18.19 6.31 -15.97
C THR A 509 19.36 6.84 -16.80
N THR A 510 20.08 7.86 -16.31
CA THR A 510 20.95 8.73 -17.12
C THR A 510 22.07 8.01 -17.86
N VAL A 511 22.55 6.86 -17.35
CA VAL A 511 23.52 6.04 -18.09
C VAL A 511 22.84 5.36 -19.29
N PHE A 512 21.68 4.74 -19.10
CA PHE A 512 20.92 4.11 -20.18
C PHE A 512 20.48 5.15 -21.23
N ASP A 513 20.01 6.32 -20.77
CA ASP A 513 19.61 7.45 -21.61
C ASP A 513 20.74 7.96 -22.54
N ASN A 514 22.02 7.70 -22.20
CA ASN A 514 23.20 8.24 -22.89
C ASN A 514 24.25 7.17 -23.29
N THR A 515 23.87 5.89 -23.40
CA THR A 515 24.76 4.80 -23.84
C THR A 515 24.01 3.84 -24.78
N ASN A 516 24.70 2.82 -25.31
CA ASN A 516 24.13 1.74 -26.13
C ASN A 516 23.38 2.23 -27.39
N GLY A 517 23.74 3.41 -27.90
CA GLY A 517 23.10 4.06 -29.05
C GLY A 517 21.82 4.86 -28.73
N HIS A 518 21.42 5.01 -27.46
CA HIS A 518 20.23 5.78 -27.08
C HIS A 518 20.41 7.31 -27.22
N ASN A 519 21.64 7.82 -27.12
CA ASN A 519 22.00 9.19 -27.51
C ASN A 519 22.95 9.13 -28.71
N SER A 520 22.59 9.83 -29.80
CA SER A 520 23.34 9.88 -31.06
C SER A 520 24.31 11.06 -31.18
N GLU A 521 24.46 11.88 -30.13
CA GLU A 521 25.49 12.92 -30.07
C GLU A 521 26.91 12.32 -30.18
N PRO A 522 27.88 13.01 -30.82
CA PRO A 522 29.23 12.48 -31.04
C PRO A 522 30.04 12.12 -29.78
N TRP A 523 29.63 12.58 -28.60
CA TRP A 523 30.27 12.24 -27.32
C TRP A 523 29.67 10.97 -26.68
N ALA A 524 28.46 10.56 -27.10
CA ALA A 524 27.67 9.49 -26.49
C ALA A 524 27.49 8.25 -27.40
N ALA A 525 27.54 8.43 -28.72
CA ALA A 525 27.15 7.42 -29.70
C ALA A 525 27.82 6.04 -29.56
N GLU A 526 29.11 5.99 -29.17
CA GLU A 526 29.91 4.76 -29.05
C GLU A 526 30.03 4.23 -27.61
N LEU A 527 29.34 4.84 -26.63
CA LEU A 527 29.47 4.46 -25.22
C LEU A 527 28.65 3.21 -24.88
N ARG A 528 29.21 2.27 -24.10
CA ARG A 528 28.45 1.12 -23.57
C ARG A 528 28.07 1.36 -22.11
N SER A 529 26.88 0.94 -21.70
CA SER A 529 26.47 0.99 -20.28
C SER A 529 27.37 0.13 -19.38
N GLU A 530 28.00 -0.89 -19.96
CA GLU A 530 28.92 -1.83 -19.33
C GLU A 530 30.25 -1.19 -18.87
N ASP A 531 30.64 -0.04 -19.44
CA ASP A 531 31.89 0.67 -19.12
C ASP A 531 31.81 1.47 -17.79
N TYR A 532 30.68 1.37 -17.09
CA TYR A 532 30.33 2.17 -15.91
C TYR A 532 29.85 1.29 -14.75
N GLU A 533 30.07 1.78 -13.53
CA GLU A 533 29.65 1.13 -12.28
C GLU A 533 29.05 2.16 -11.32
N LEU A 534 28.28 1.67 -10.35
CA LEU A 534 27.69 2.46 -9.27
C LEU A 534 28.49 2.29 -7.98
N LEU A 535 28.71 3.38 -7.24
CA LEU A 535 29.26 3.33 -5.87
C LEU A 535 28.11 3.19 -4.86
N CYS A 536 28.11 2.11 -4.10
CA CYS A 536 27.05 1.79 -3.14
C CYS A 536 27.37 2.34 -1.73
N PRO A 537 26.37 2.77 -0.93
CA PRO A 537 26.61 3.29 0.43
C PRO A 537 27.28 2.29 1.39
N ASN A 538 27.14 0.99 1.15
CA ASN A 538 27.81 -0.09 1.91
C ASN A 538 29.28 -0.33 1.50
N GLY A 539 29.84 0.49 0.61
CA GLY A 539 31.22 0.37 0.12
C GLY A 539 31.39 -0.56 -1.09
N ALA A 540 30.35 -1.28 -1.51
CA ALA A 540 30.39 -2.11 -2.70
C ALA A 540 30.39 -1.27 -4.01
N ARG A 541 30.68 -1.95 -5.12
CA ARG A 541 30.47 -1.47 -6.49
C ARG A 541 29.50 -2.42 -7.19
N ALA A 542 28.63 -1.90 -8.06
CA ALA A 542 27.62 -2.69 -8.76
C ALA A 542 27.44 -2.27 -10.23
N GLU A 543 26.85 -3.15 -11.04
CA GLU A 543 26.40 -2.82 -12.40
C GLU A 543 25.40 -1.66 -12.38
N VAL A 544 25.38 -0.84 -13.42
CA VAL A 544 24.41 0.26 -13.56
C VAL A 544 22.95 -0.21 -13.55
N SER A 545 22.67 -1.47 -13.88
CA SER A 545 21.35 -2.10 -13.80
C SER A 545 20.89 -2.44 -12.39
N GLN A 546 21.79 -2.46 -11.40
CA GLN A 546 21.49 -2.83 -10.01
C GLN A 546 21.14 -1.61 -9.12
N PHE A 547 20.77 -0.49 -9.73
CA PHE A 547 20.47 0.78 -9.06
C PHE A 547 19.47 0.68 -7.89
N VAL A 548 18.51 -0.26 -7.94
CA VAL A 548 17.53 -0.48 -6.85
C VAL A 548 18.22 -0.92 -5.56
N ALA A 549 19.28 -1.73 -5.66
CA ALA A 549 20.09 -2.19 -4.52
C ALA A 549 21.33 -1.30 -4.26
N CYS A 550 21.74 -0.49 -5.24
CA CYS A 550 22.92 0.37 -5.18
C CYS A 550 22.58 1.81 -5.61
N ASN A 551 22.04 2.60 -4.67
CA ASN A 551 21.76 4.02 -4.83
C ASN A 551 22.09 4.79 -3.55
N LEU A 552 22.15 6.13 -3.63
CA LEU A 552 22.37 7.02 -2.49
C LEU A 552 21.09 7.35 -1.74
N ALA A 553 19.98 7.46 -2.47
CA ALA A 553 18.60 7.51 -1.98
C ALA A 553 17.62 7.34 -3.16
N GLN A 554 16.38 6.97 -2.88
CA GLN A 554 15.26 7.20 -3.79
C GLN A 554 14.74 8.63 -3.60
N ILE A 555 14.50 9.37 -4.68
CA ILE A 555 13.73 10.62 -4.64
C ILE A 555 12.24 10.26 -4.55
N PRO A 556 11.53 10.71 -3.50
CA PRO A 556 10.10 10.47 -3.34
C PRO A 556 9.26 11.39 -4.25
N PRO A 557 8.08 10.95 -4.70
CA PRO A 557 7.15 11.80 -5.42
C PRO A 557 6.51 12.86 -4.49
N HIS A 558 5.89 13.87 -5.09
CA HIS A 558 5.18 14.93 -4.35
C HIS A 558 3.95 14.35 -3.63
N ALA A 559 3.56 14.94 -2.50
CA ALA A 559 2.44 14.48 -1.68
C ALA A 559 1.58 15.65 -1.18
N VAL A 560 0.28 15.39 -1.00
CA VAL A 560 -0.67 16.33 -0.40
C VAL A 560 -0.51 16.27 1.12
N MET A 561 0.20 17.24 1.69
CA MET A 561 0.39 17.34 3.14
C MET A 561 -0.87 17.88 3.82
N VAL A 562 -1.38 17.14 4.81
CA VAL A 562 -2.51 17.56 5.65
C VAL A 562 -2.11 17.63 7.13
N ARG A 563 -2.98 18.20 7.96
CA ARG A 563 -2.78 18.22 9.42
C ARG A 563 -3.19 16.87 10.05
N PRO A 564 -2.63 16.46 11.20
CA PRO A 564 -2.99 15.20 11.86
C PRO A 564 -4.45 15.05 12.33
N ASP A 565 -5.21 16.15 12.41
CA ASP A 565 -6.66 16.16 12.69
C ASP A 565 -7.51 15.94 11.43
N THR A 566 -6.90 15.93 10.24
CA THR A 566 -7.58 15.79 8.95
C THR A 566 -7.62 14.32 8.54
N ASN A 567 -8.81 13.78 8.29
CA ASN A 567 -8.97 12.38 7.87
C ASN A 567 -8.41 12.17 6.44
N ILE A 568 -7.23 11.54 6.37
CA ILE A 568 -6.51 11.26 5.11
C ILE A 568 -7.35 10.45 4.10
N PHE A 569 -8.23 9.56 4.56
CA PHE A 569 -9.07 8.75 3.67
C PHE A 569 -10.15 9.60 2.98
N THR A 570 -10.67 10.63 3.65
CA THR A 570 -11.60 11.58 2.99
C THR A 570 -10.91 12.48 1.97
N VAL A 571 -9.64 12.84 2.21
CA VAL A 571 -8.84 13.63 1.26
C VAL A 571 -8.43 12.79 0.06
N TYR A 572 -7.97 11.56 0.26
CA TYR A 572 -7.68 10.64 -0.84
C TYR A 572 -8.96 10.28 -1.61
N GLY A 573 -10.05 9.90 -0.93
CA GLY A 573 -11.32 9.54 -1.59
C GLY A 573 -11.93 10.69 -2.41
N LEU A 574 -11.76 11.94 -1.98
CA LEU A 574 -12.12 13.11 -2.79
C LEU A 574 -11.25 13.23 -4.04
N LEU A 575 -9.94 13.07 -3.92
CA LEU A 575 -9.00 13.14 -5.05
C LEU A 575 -9.20 11.97 -6.03
N ASP A 576 -9.51 10.78 -5.52
CA ASP A 576 -9.77 9.59 -6.33
C ASP A 576 -11.08 9.70 -7.12
N LYS A 577 -12.17 10.16 -6.49
CA LYS A 577 -13.45 10.38 -7.18
C LYS A 577 -13.43 11.64 -8.08
N ALA A 578 -12.45 12.52 -7.91
CA ALA A 578 -12.17 13.61 -8.84
C ALA A 578 -11.34 13.14 -10.04
N GLN A 579 -10.29 12.33 -9.84
CA GLN A 579 -9.45 11.84 -10.95
C GLN A 579 -10.18 10.83 -11.86
N ASP A 580 -11.15 10.07 -11.34
CA ASP A 580 -12.09 9.27 -12.14
C ASP A 580 -12.79 10.08 -13.25
N LEU A 581 -12.96 11.39 -13.03
CA LEU A 581 -13.63 12.30 -13.97
C LEU A 581 -12.65 13.23 -14.70
N PHE A 582 -11.56 13.64 -14.05
CA PHE A 582 -10.70 14.75 -14.49
C PHE A 582 -9.21 14.43 -14.51
N GLY A 583 -8.78 13.18 -14.22
CA GLY A 583 -7.38 12.78 -14.17
C GLY A 583 -6.75 12.50 -15.55
N ASP A 584 -7.54 12.02 -16.50
CA ASP A 584 -7.11 11.85 -17.90
C ASP A 584 -7.10 13.21 -18.63
N ASP A 585 -5.95 13.60 -19.20
CA ASP A 585 -5.82 14.85 -19.97
C ASP A 585 -6.57 14.84 -21.30
N TYR A 586 -7.11 13.69 -21.73
CA TYR A 586 -8.00 13.55 -22.88
C TYR A 586 -9.48 13.45 -22.49
N ASN A 587 -9.82 13.62 -21.20
CA ASN A 587 -11.20 13.57 -20.73
C ASN A 587 -12.08 14.69 -21.35
N LYS A 588 -13.39 14.44 -21.36
CA LYS A 588 -14.40 15.33 -21.99
C LYS A 588 -15.31 16.03 -20.98
N ASN A 589 -14.96 15.98 -19.69
CA ASN A 589 -15.79 16.43 -18.57
C ASN A 589 -15.57 17.92 -18.23
N GLY A 590 -14.75 18.64 -19.00
CA GLY A 590 -14.63 20.10 -18.95
C GLY A 590 -13.61 20.65 -17.96
N PHE A 591 -12.87 19.78 -17.27
CA PHE A 591 -11.75 20.15 -16.40
C PHE A 591 -10.68 19.05 -16.43
N LYS A 592 -9.44 19.40 -16.09
CA LYS A 592 -8.31 18.47 -15.99
C LYS A 592 -7.54 18.78 -14.71
N MET A 593 -7.23 17.75 -13.92
CA MET A 593 -6.54 17.91 -12.64
C MET A 593 -5.02 18.06 -12.77
N PHE A 594 -4.45 17.58 -13.88
CA PHE A 594 -3.00 17.46 -14.08
C PHE A 594 -2.50 18.17 -15.35
N ASP A 595 -3.26 19.14 -15.88
CA ASP A 595 -2.88 19.94 -17.06
C ASP A 595 -3.09 21.45 -16.82
N SER A 596 -1.99 22.17 -16.64
CA SER A 596 -1.98 23.63 -16.48
C SER A 596 -2.16 24.44 -17.78
N SER A 597 -2.21 23.82 -18.97
CA SER A 597 -2.13 24.52 -20.27
C SER A 597 -3.24 25.55 -20.54
N ASN A 598 -4.37 25.44 -19.86
CA ASN A 598 -5.49 26.40 -19.93
C ASN A 598 -5.25 27.67 -19.09
N TYR A 599 -4.12 27.75 -18.40
CA TYR A 599 -3.75 28.82 -17.47
C TYR A 599 -2.39 29.43 -17.84
N HIS A 600 -2.08 30.62 -17.31
CA HIS A 600 -0.77 31.25 -17.47
C HIS A 600 0.23 30.73 -16.41
N GLY A 601 0.49 29.42 -16.43
CA GLY A 601 1.41 28.73 -15.52
C GLY A 601 1.66 27.27 -15.93
N GLN A 602 2.49 26.59 -15.14
CA GLN A 602 2.84 25.16 -15.23
C GLN A 602 2.95 24.60 -13.81
N ASP A 603 2.78 23.28 -13.64
CA ASP A 603 2.74 22.59 -12.35
C ASP A 603 1.76 23.26 -11.32
N LEU A 604 0.56 23.65 -11.78
CA LEU A 604 -0.42 24.35 -10.94
C LEU A 604 -1.24 23.36 -10.08
N LEU A 605 -1.14 23.52 -8.75
CA LEU A 605 -1.69 22.63 -7.71
C LEU A 605 -1.02 21.24 -7.65
N PHE A 606 -0.99 20.55 -8.79
CA PHE A 606 -0.28 19.30 -9.02
C PHE A 606 0.76 19.50 -10.12
N LYS A 607 1.67 18.55 -10.32
CA LYS A 607 2.60 18.63 -11.46
C LYS A 607 1.87 18.27 -12.76
N ASP A 608 2.25 18.90 -13.85
CA ASP A 608 1.72 18.57 -15.19
C ASP A 608 2.17 17.16 -15.67
N ALA A 609 3.15 16.57 -14.97
CA ALA A 609 3.59 15.18 -15.15
C ALA A 609 2.98 14.22 -14.11
N THR A 610 1.77 14.50 -13.61
CA THR A 610 1.05 13.63 -12.65
C THR A 610 0.05 12.76 -13.42
N VAL A 611 0.28 11.45 -13.51
CA VAL A 611 -0.66 10.54 -14.19
C VAL A 611 -1.85 10.18 -13.29
N ARG A 612 -1.62 10.03 -11.98
CA ARG A 612 -2.62 9.66 -10.98
C ARG A 612 -2.20 10.09 -9.58
N ALA A 613 -3.15 10.48 -8.74
CA ALA A 613 -3.00 10.58 -7.30
C ALA A 613 -3.22 9.20 -6.64
N VAL A 614 -2.34 8.82 -5.73
CA VAL A 614 -2.29 7.49 -5.07
C VAL A 614 -2.38 7.64 -3.55
N PRO A 615 -2.88 6.61 -2.81
CA PRO A 615 -2.95 6.68 -1.36
C PRO A 615 -1.55 6.55 -0.75
N VAL A 616 -1.35 7.11 0.45
CA VAL A 616 -0.06 7.02 1.15
C VAL A 616 0.24 5.62 1.70
N GLY A 617 -0.77 4.76 1.85
CA GLY A 617 -0.65 3.44 2.47
C GLY A 617 -0.02 3.52 3.85
N GLU A 618 0.90 2.59 4.15
CA GLU A 618 1.66 2.56 5.41
C GLU A 618 2.55 3.80 5.63
N LYS A 619 2.88 4.54 4.57
CA LYS A 619 3.81 5.70 4.59
C LYS A 619 3.15 6.98 5.13
N THR A 620 2.45 6.86 6.26
CA THR A 620 1.63 7.91 6.87
C THR A 620 2.43 9.05 7.49
N THR A 621 3.71 8.84 7.84
CA THR A 621 4.59 9.92 8.33
C THR A 621 5.49 10.46 7.23
N TYR A 622 5.93 11.72 7.38
CA TYR A 622 6.88 12.34 6.45
C TYR A 622 8.20 11.56 6.34
N ARG A 623 8.59 10.77 7.36
CA ARG A 623 9.84 9.98 7.32
C ARG A 623 9.69 8.73 6.46
N ASP A 624 8.53 8.08 6.53
CA ASP A 624 8.24 6.85 5.81
C ASP A 624 7.85 7.14 4.35
N TRP A 625 7.20 8.28 4.11
CA TRP A 625 6.97 8.80 2.76
C TRP A 625 8.29 9.08 2.03
N LEU A 626 9.12 9.93 2.62
CA LEU A 626 10.38 10.37 2.01
C LEU A 626 11.43 9.26 1.94
N GLY A 627 11.43 8.33 2.91
CA GLY A 627 12.40 7.26 3.04
C GLY A 627 13.63 7.66 3.87
N LEU A 628 14.17 6.69 4.63
CA LEU A 628 15.23 6.95 5.62
C LEU A 628 16.49 7.56 5.00
N ASP A 629 16.93 7.12 3.82
CA ASP A 629 18.15 7.63 3.17
C ASP A 629 18.00 9.05 2.61
N TYR A 630 16.80 9.40 2.14
CA TYR A 630 16.49 10.76 1.70
C TYR A 630 16.42 11.73 2.89
N VAL A 631 15.70 11.34 3.95
CA VAL A 631 15.67 12.08 5.22
C VAL A 631 17.07 12.19 5.82
N ALA A 632 17.88 11.13 5.73
CA ALA A 632 19.26 11.11 6.18
C ALA A 632 20.13 12.14 5.44
N ALA A 633 20.01 12.24 4.12
CA ALA A 633 20.72 13.25 3.35
C ALA A 633 20.26 14.68 3.71
N LEU A 634 18.95 14.92 3.83
CA LEU A 634 18.42 16.22 4.26
C LEU A 634 18.85 16.60 5.69
N GLU A 635 18.80 15.67 6.65
CA GLU A 635 19.31 15.89 8.02
C GLU A 635 20.84 16.15 8.02
N GLY A 636 21.58 15.66 7.03
CA GLY A 636 22.98 16.01 6.78
C GLY A 636 23.18 17.44 6.26
N MET A 637 22.36 17.88 5.30
CA MET A 637 22.39 19.27 4.78
C MET A 637 21.90 20.30 5.82
N LEU A 638 20.88 19.92 6.62
CA LEU A 638 20.25 20.74 7.67
C LEU A 638 20.96 20.61 9.04
N SER A 639 22.21 20.15 9.07
CA SER A 639 22.83 19.53 10.26
C SER A 639 22.66 20.30 11.57
N GLN A 640 22.33 19.57 12.65
CA GLN A 640 22.10 20.11 14.01
C GLN A 640 23.31 20.88 14.59
N GLN A 641 24.49 20.75 13.99
CA GLN A 641 25.68 21.56 14.34
C GLN A 641 25.48 23.06 14.03
N CYS A 642 24.47 23.41 13.23
CA CYS A 642 24.01 24.78 12.97
C CYS A 642 22.99 25.31 14.00
N SER A 643 22.52 24.50 14.95
CA SER A 643 21.46 24.88 15.91
C SER A 643 21.96 25.32 17.28
N ASP A 644 23.18 24.96 17.69
CA ASP A 644 23.72 25.24 19.03
C ASP A 644 24.51 26.56 19.15
N ALA A 645 24.36 27.46 18.19
CA ALA A 645 24.85 28.84 18.24
C ALA A 645 24.03 29.73 19.23
N GLY A 646 23.84 29.28 20.48
CA GLY A 646 23.01 30.02 21.45
C GLY A 646 22.93 29.54 22.91
N ARG A 647 23.47 28.38 23.31
CA ARG A 647 23.33 27.89 24.71
C ARG A 647 24.59 27.31 25.34
N THR A 648 25.51 28.18 25.76
CA THR A 648 26.54 27.85 26.76
C THR A 648 25.93 27.78 28.16
N GLY A 649 25.44 26.60 28.56
CA GLY A 649 25.03 26.27 29.93
C GLY A 649 25.68 24.94 30.38
N PRO A 650 26.08 24.79 31.65
CA PRO A 650 26.76 23.58 32.10
C PRO A 650 25.82 22.35 32.13
N PRO A 651 26.33 21.14 31.86
CA PRO A 651 25.48 19.94 31.77
C PRO A 651 24.96 19.51 33.15
N CYS A 652 23.63 19.39 33.28
CA CYS A 652 23.02 18.76 34.43
C CYS A 652 23.40 17.27 34.50
N ARG A 653 23.91 16.83 35.65
CA ARG A 653 24.18 15.41 35.91
C ARG A 653 22.87 14.65 36.11
N LEU A 654 22.71 13.53 35.42
CA LEU A 654 21.71 12.52 35.77
C LEU A 654 22.10 11.84 37.10
N PRO A 655 21.15 11.63 38.05
CA PRO A 655 21.37 10.74 39.18
C PRO A 655 21.54 9.28 38.72
N GLY A 656 22.42 8.54 39.40
CA GLY A 656 22.65 7.12 39.11
C GLY A 656 21.52 6.20 39.59
N ALA A 657 21.54 4.95 39.14
CA ALA A 657 20.57 3.93 39.51
C ALA A 657 20.54 3.68 41.03
N ILE A 658 19.34 3.59 41.60
CA ILE A 658 19.13 3.25 43.01
C ILE A 658 19.02 1.73 43.15
N GLN A 659 19.95 1.13 43.89
CA GLN A 659 19.84 -0.25 44.36
C GLN A 659 18.80 -0.35 45.48
N THR A 660 18.14 -1.49 45.61
CA THR A 660 17.15 -1.76 46.66
C THR A 660 17.77 -1.97 48.04
N PRO A 661 17.20 -1.36 49.10
CA PRO A 661 17.40 -1.82 50.48
C PRO A 661 16.12 -2.41 51.08
N SER A 662 16.27 -3.35 52.01
CA SER A 662 15.17 -4.00 52.76
C SER A 662 14.60 -3.10 53.88
N PRO A 663 13.37 -3.36 54.39
CA PRO A 663 12.60 -2.36 55.14
C PRO A 663 12.80 -2.42 56.67
N GLN A 664 12.90 -1.25 57.32
CA GLN A 664 12.61 -1.09 58.75
C GLN A 664 11.98 0.28 59.09
N ASN A 665 10.73 0.22 59.59
CA ASN A 665 10.10 1.02 60.65
C ASN A 665 10.03 2.57 60.64
N PHE A 666 8.85 3.03 61.13
CA PHE A 666 8.45 4.37 61.56
C PHE A 666 8.39 5.51 60.51
N ALA A 667 7.51 6.53 60.65
CA ALA A 667 6.10 6.59 61.08
C ALA A 667 5.59 8.04 60.98
N GLY A 668 4.38 8.24 60.44
CA GLY A 668 3.48 9.32 60.84
C GLY A 668 3.56 10.69 60.13
N VAL A 669 2.37 11.24 59.86
CA VAL A 669 2.01 12.67 59.65
C VAL A 669 2.60 13.38 58.41
N GLY A 670 1.88 14.19 57.64
CA GLY A 670 0.45 14.54 57.62
C GLY A 670 0.19 15.95 57.04
N GLY A 671 -0.94 16.16 56.37
CA GLY A 671 -1.27 17.40 55.61
C GLY A 671 -0.86 17.28 54.13
N TRP A 672 -1.65 17.57 53.09
CA TRP A 672 -2.80 18.48 52.84
C TRP A 672 -2.46 19.98 52.82
N GLY A 673 -2.64 20.60 51.65
CA GLY A 673 -2.53 22.05 51.41
C GLY A 673 -2.63 22.39 49.92
N CYS A 674 -3.66 23.10 49.49
CA CYS A 674 -3.92 23.51 48.11
C CYS A 674 -4.14 25.03 47.99
N CYS A 675 -4.05 25.54 46.75
CA CYS A 675 -4.46 26.87 46.28
C CYS A 675 -3.56 28.07 46.66
N GLY A 676 -3.44 29.01 45.72
CA GLY A 676 -2.77 30.31 45.91
C GLY A 676 -2.29 30.93 44.59
N SER A 677 -3.01 31.93 44.06
CA SER A 677 -2.67 32.70 42.86
C SER A 677 -2.42 34.18 43.18
N GLY A 678 -1.68 34.90 42.33
CA GLY A 678 -1.53 36.36 42.44
C GLY A 678 -0.51 37.00 41.49
N GLU A 679 -0.92 38.09 40.83
CA GLU A 679 -0.03 39.09 40.18
C GLU A 679 0.32 40.20 41.20
N PRO A 680 1.33 41.08 40.93
CA PRO A 680 1.13 42.30 40.10
C PRO A 680 2.35 42.59 39.17
N GLY A 681 2.40 43.61 38.29
CA GLY A 681 1.45 44.67 37.91
C GLY A 681 2.12 46.06 37.80
N GLY A 682 2.00 46.78 36.67
CA GLY A 682 2.47 48.18 36.52
C GLY A 682 2.77 48.67 35.08
N GLY A 683 2.25 49.86 34.72
CA GLY A 683 2.59 50.62 33.48
C GLY A 683 3.60 51.76 33.73
N PRO A 684 3.88 52.67 32.75
CA PRO A 684 2.87 53.61 32.25
C PRO A 684 2.96 53.94 30.72
N VAL A 685 2.32 55.04 30.29
CA VAL A 685 1.98 55.40 28.89
C VAL A 685 2.52 56.78 28.48
N HIS A 686 2.84 57.00 27.18
CA HIS A 686 2.80 58.24 26.34
C HIS A 686 3.77 58.09 25.13
N SER A 687 3.64 58.71 23.94
CA SER A 687 2.59 59.51 23.27
C SER A 687 2.96 59.75 21.78
N SER A 688 1.99 59.82 20.86
CA SER A 688 2.17 60.24 19.44
C SER A 688 2.34 61.78 19.29
N PRO A 689 2.87 62.34 18.18
CA PRO A 689 2.09 62.52 16.94
C PRO A 689 2.82 62.62 15.55
N GLY A 690 2.06 62.41 14.47
CA GLY A 690 2.09 63.05 13.13
C GLY A 690 3.41 63.43 12.41
N GLY A 691 3.68 62.78 11.27
CA GLY A 691 4.65 63.19 10.22
C GLY A 691 4.07 63.00 8.81
N VAL A 692 4.50 63.79 7.80
CA VAL A 692 3.72 64.03 6.55
C VAL A 692 4.59 64.36 5.31
N SER A 693 4.09 63.98 4.12
CA SER A 693 4.28 64.57 2.76
C SER A 693 5.36 64.07 1.75
N ARG A 694 4.88 63.93 0.49
CA ARG A 694 5.52 64.11 -0.85
C ARG A 694 6.33 62.97 -1.49
N ASP A 695 6.29 62.77 -2.83
CA ASP A 695 5.26 63.03 -3.88
C ASP A 695 5.66 62.36 -5.23
N THR A 696 4.70 62.26 -6.17
CA THR A 696 4.67 61.65 -7.55
C THR A 696 4.07 60.22 -7.59
N ALA A 697 2.95 59.88 -8.27
CA ALA A 697 2.22 60.37 -9.47
C ALA A 697 2.97 60.07 -10.80
N VAL A 698 2.39 59.60 -11.93
CA VAL A 698 1.03 59.54 -12.54
C VAL A 698 0.98 58.23 -13.39
N GLN A 699 -0.08 57.49 -13.81
CA GLN A 699 -1.57 57.57 -14.00
C GLN A 699 -2.17 56.12 -13.79
N GLY A 700 -3.46 55.79 -13.90
CA GLY A 700 -4.72 56.55 -13.94
C GLY A 700 -5.85 55.92 -14.82
N GLY A 701 -6.92 55.43 -14.18
CA GLY A 701 -8.19 55.01 -14.81
C GLY A 701 -8.38 53.49 -15.03
N GLN A 702 -9.60 52.92 -15.02
CA GLN A 702 -10.91 53.49 -14.61
C GLN A 702 -11.94 52.37 -14.27
N GLU A 703 -12.68 52.52 -13.17
CA GLU A 703 -13.82 51.67 -12.74
C GLU A 703 -15.15 52.19 -13.36
N PRO A 704 -16.27 51.41 -13.42
CA PRO A 704 -16.98 50.91 -12.23
C PRO A 704 -17.65 49.51 -12.34
N GLY A 705 -17.90 48.86 -11.20
CA GLY A 705 -18.66 47.59 -11.12
C GLY A 705 -20.19 47.75 -10.96
N ARG A 706 -20.92 46.62 -10.93
CA ARG A 706 -22.31 46.57 -10.44
C ARG A 706 -22.72 45.19 -9.88
N ASP A 707 -23.53 45.25 -8.82
CA ASP A 707 -24.23 44.12 -8.20
C ASP A 707 -25.47 43.69 -9.01
N SER A 708 -25.75 42.38 -9.04
CA SER A 708 -27.06 41.78 -9.36
C SER A 708 -27.08 40.26 -9.15
N ARG A 709 -27.93 39.76 -8.25
CA ARG A 709 -28.40 38.37 -8.24
C ARG A 709 -29.63 38.23 -9.16
N GLN A 710 -29.73 37.16 -9.96
CA GLN A 710 -31.03 36.52 -10.21
C GLN A 710 -30.93 35.11 -10.79
N THR A 711 -31.94 34.29 -10.45
CA THR A 711 -32.09 32.87 -10.81
C THR A 711 -33.33 32.64 -11.68
N TRP A 712 -33.17 31.98 -12.83
CA TRP A 712 -34.20 31.13 -13.49
C TRP A 712 -33.41 30.03 -14.25
N VAL A 713 -33.61 28.71 -14.13
CA VAL A 713 -34.80 27.83 -13.98
C VAL A 713 -35.46 27.46 -15.33
N MET A 714 -35.52 26.15 -15.60
CA MET A 714 -36.27 25.45 -16.67
C MET A 714 -35.79 25.65 -18.14
N SER A 715 -36.02 24.72 -19.09
CA SER A 715 -36.16 23.24 -19.03
C SER A 715 -36.31 22.62 -20.44
N VAL A 716 -35.86 21.36 -20.58
CA VAL A 716 -36.50 20.29 -21.39
C VAL A 716 -36.41 20.31 -22.94
N ASN A 717 -36.34 19.08 -23.48
CA ASN A 717 -36.55 18.61 -24.87
C ASN A 717 -35.51 18.89 -25.96
N ALA A 718 -34.70 17.85 -26.15
CA ALA A 718 -34.20 17.37 -27.43
C ALA A 718 -35.19 17.43 -28.60
N GLN A 719 -34.64 17.61 -29.81
CA GLN A 719 -35.17 16.98 -31.02
C GLN A 719 -34.03 16.66 -31.99
N SER A 720 -34.20 15.59 -32.78
CA SER A 720 -33.16 15.04 -33.66
C SER A 720 -33.25 15.55 -35.09
N SER A 721 -32.11 15.92 -35.67
CA SER A 721 -31.91 16.02 -37.12
C SER A 721 -30.53 15.44 -37.47
N GLY A 722 -30.44 14.71 -38.58
CA GLY A 722 -29.20 14.05 -39.03
C GLY A 722 -28.89 14.37 -40.50
N ALA A 723 -28.30 13.39 -41.19
CA ALA A 723 -27.89 13.38 -42.60
C ALA A 723 -26.50 13.99 -42.94
N GLU A 724 -25.54 13.07 -43.06
CA GLU A 724 -24.67 12.85 -44.24
C GLU A 724 -23.77 13.94 -44.85
N ARG A 725 -22.49 13.52 -45.02
CA ARG A 725 -21.47 13.98 -45.98
C ARG A 725 -20.89 15.38 -45.70
N ILE A 726 -19.62 15.65 -46.00
CA ILE A 726 -18.63 14.89 -46.80
C ILE A 726 -17.61 14.19 -45.90
#